data_AF-A0A9E1WU82-F1
#
_entry.id   AF-A0A9E1WU82-F1
#
_cell.length_a   1.000
_cell.length_b   1.000
_cell.length_c   1.000
_cell.angle_alpha   90.00
_cell.angle_beta   90.00
_cell.angle_gamma   90.00
#
_symmetry.space_group_name_H-M   'P 1'
#
loop_
_entity.id
_entity.type
_entity.pdbx_description
1 polymer ?
#
loop_
_entity_poly.entity_id
_entity_poly.type
_entity_poly.pdbx_seq_one_letter_code
_entity_poly.pdbx_strand_id
1 'polypeptide(L)'
;LPLVELIRTSFSDEKLLHIAEGFITSALGKEVVYAKDSPAFIANRIGVFSFLAVLKHAENFSLSADTVDALTGKRVGRPASATFRTLDVVGLDVMSNVVKNIYENAKDDPWVELFKLPDWIDLLIEKGSLGSKTKKGIYEKVGKNINVYDPATGEYRLSDKTISSTVKKILKDNGNIENSLLELSKSDDPQAQFLWSVHRDVFHYASFHLEHVAETVRCVDLALKSGFAWQKGIFEQVQLTGWSKVREALNIDISGGKTLSQEPLPNWAMDKDFVYSDDGAFDPNKNQYIPRSSHPVYERHLHKSLLQGEKQYNQNILLESEATKLLDIGDGIASVSFKTKMNVLSSNVLTELPKCLDYLEENGFHALIFKQEQEHFCAGANLYEIISAIKLGLLEKDPGVASKAKKKAFEVMNPGLPKLGKLYSIKKTVAMLQQLLMRLKHGKIVTVAAVDGLALGGGCELLLHCNKVVASMNSYIGLVEVGIGALPAGCGSKEMALRAFLNKETDDIFPLLSKHFEQIAMAKVSASALEAKEMGYLKNDDVIIANPNELLYVAKQQAMVLLESGFKSPLDSTFKVVGKAGYANIMAQIANLYEGHFMSDHDKYCITSLAKVMTGSEVEENTTVNSQMLLDLERKYFIELLGTQKTQERIEFMLRNSKPLRN
;
A
#
# COMPACT_ATOMS: atom_id res chain seq x y z
N LEU A 1 -9.74 -5.76 8.85
CA LEU A 1 -10.46 -6.54 7.82
C LEU A 1 -11.33 -5.59 7.00
N PRO A 2 -11.19 -5.56 5.67
CA PRO A 2 -11.91 -4.63 4.81
C PRO A 2 -13.26 -5.17 4.29
N LEU A 3 -13.63 -6.43 4.52
CA LEU A 3 -14.90 -7.03 4.06
C LEU A 3 -15.99 -7.04 5.15
N VAL A 4 -17.24 -6.85 4.74
CA VAL A 4 -18.46 -7.24 5.47
C VAL A 4 -19.39 -8.00 4.53
N GLU A 5 -19.84 -9.17 4.95
CA GLU A 5 -20.83 -9.98 4.23
C GLU A 5 -22.22 -9.73 4.83
N LEU A 6 -23.13 -9.12 4.06
CA LEU A 6 -24.52 -8.93 4.46
C LEU A 6 -25.35 -10.14 4.02
N ILE A 7 -25.95 -10.83 4.98
CA ILE A 7 -26.77 -12.01 4.72
C ILE A 7 -28.21 -11.55 4.46
N ARG A 8 -28.66 -11.66 3.21
CA ARG A 8 -30.04 -11.36 2.82
C ARG A 8 -30.87 -12.63 2.90
N THR A 9 -31.94 -12.58 3.70
CA THR A 9 -32.91 -13.68 3.84
C THR A 9 -34.29 -13.22 3.39
N SER A 10 -35.26 -14.14 3.29
CA SER A 10 -36.66 -13.79 3.04
C SER A 10 -37.31 -12.98 4.16
N PHE A 11 -36.68 -12.90 5.35
CA PHE A 11 -37.16 -12.11 6.50
C PHE A 11 -36.47 -10.75 6.63
N SER A 12 -35.49 -10.45 5.77
CA SER A 12 -34.72 -9.22 5.85
C SER A 12 -35.53 -8.01 5.36
N ASP A 13 -35.46 -6.89 6.09
CA ASP A 13 -36.01 -5.60 5.62
C ASP A 13 -35.04 -4.98 4.61
N GLU A 14 -35.48 -4.89 3.35
CA GLU A 14 -34.68 -4.34 2.25
C GLU A 14 -34.25 -2.89 2.45
N LYS A 15 -35.09 -2.09 3.10
CA LYS A 15 -34.75 -0.70 3.41
C LYS A 15 -33.63 -0.64 4.44
N LEU A 16 -33.67 -1.52 5.45
CA LEU A 16 -32.62 -1.58 6.46
C LEU A 16 -31.30 -2.08 5.88
N LEU A 17 -31.33 -3.09 5.01
CA LEU A 17 -30.13 -3.58 4.29
C LEU A 17 -29.50 -2.47 3.45
N HIS A 18 -30.31 -1.71 2.71
CA HIS A 18 -29.83 -0.57 1.94
C HIS A 18 -29.16 0.49 2.84
N ILE A 19 -29.77 0.87 3.96
CA ILE A 19 -29.18 1.81 4.92
C ILE A 19 -27.87 1.26 5.51
N ALA A 20 -27.86 -0.04 5.87
CA ALA A 20 -26.68 -0.70 6.42
C ALA A 20 -25.52 -0.72 5.43
N GLU A 21 -25.77 -1.06 4.16
CA GLU A 21 -24.76 -1.02 3.09
C GLU A 21 -24.11 0.36 2.98
N GLY A 22 -24.92 1.43 2.88
CA GLY A 22 -24.40 2.80 2.83
C GLY A 22 -23.56 3.18 4.04
N PHE A 23 -24.01 2.84 5.26
CA PHE A 23 -23.28 3.11 6.50
C PHE A 23 -21.97 2.33 6.57
N ILE A 24 -22.00 1.03 6.31
CA ILE A 24 -20.83 0.13 6.37
C ILE A 24 -19.78 0.57 5.35
N THR A 25 -20.21 0.93 4.13
CA THR A 25 -19.29 1.40 3.10
C THR A 25 -18.71 2.77 3.41
N SER A 26 -19.52 3.78 3.74
CA SER A 26 -19.03 5.14 3.90
C SER A 26 -18.39 5.38 5.28
N ALA A 27 -19.09 4.99 6.35
CA ALA A 27 -18.70 5.30 7.73
C ALA A 27 -17.68 4.31 8.32
N LEU A 28 -17.70 3.04 7.90
CA LEU A 28 -16.75 2.03 8.37
C LEU A 28 -15.64 1.71 7.36
N GLY A 29 -15.75 2.22 6.12
CA GLY A 29 -14.76 1.99 5.07
C GLY A 29 -14.64 0.53 4.65
N LYS A 30 -15.74 -0.22 4.67
CA LYS A 30 -15.75 -1.65 4.31
C LYS A 30 -16.34 -1.89 2.93
N GLU A 31 -15.79 -2.89 2.26
CA GLU A 31 -16.38 -3.51 1.09
C GLU A 31 -17.55 -4.39 1.54
N VAL A 32 -18.73 -4.14 0.99
CA VAL A 32 -19.94 -4.92 1.25
C VAL A 32 -20.16 -5.89 0.10
N VAL A 33 -20.44 -7.14 0.44
CA VAL A 33 -20.99 -8.13 -0.51
C VAL A 33 -22.25 -8.74 0.10
N TYR A 34 -23.23 -9.07 -0.74
CA TYR A 34 -24.40 -9.81 -0.31
C TYR A 34 -24.12 -11.31 -0.41
N ALA A 35 -24.22 -11.99 0.73
CA ALA A 35 -24.11 -13.43 0.85
C ALA A 35 -25.49 -14.06 1.00
N LYS A 36 -25.64 -15.28 0.49
CA LYS A 36 -26.79 -16.12 0.79
C LYS A 36 -26.62 -16.73 2.18
N ASP A 37 -27.74 -17.12 2.79
CA ASP A 37 -27.75 -17.80 4.09
C ASP A 37 -27.28 -19.26 3.92
N SER A 38 -25.96 -19.44 3.92
CA SER A 38 -25.30 -20.74 3.79
C SER A 38 -24.19 -20.87 4.84
N PRO A 39 -23.87 -22.10 5.29
CA PRO A 39 -22.76 -22.33 6.21
C PRO A 39 -21.48 -21.63 5.75
N ALA A 40 -20.89 -20.82 6.64
CA ALA A 40 -19.66 -20.06 6.42
C ALA A 40 -19.68 -18.99 5.30
N PHE A 41 -20.87 -18.53 4.89
CA PHE A 41 -21.06 -17.42 3.94
C PHE A 41 -20.25 -17.60 2.64
N ILE A 42 -19.68 -16.53 2.06
CA ILE A 42 -18.89 -16.61 0.83
C ILE A 42 -17.41 -16.77 1.16
N ALA A 43 -16.87 -15.81 1.94
CA ALA A 43 -15.43 -15.69 2.13
C ALA A 43 -14.86 -16.93 2.82
N ASN A 44 -15.44 -17.35 3.95
CA ASN A 44 -14.95 -18.53 4.66
C ASN A 44 -15.25 -19.81 3.88
N ARG A 45 -16.41 -19.92 3.24
CA ARG A 45 -16.77 -21.11 2.46
C ARG A 45 -15.76 -21.40 1.34
N ILE A 46 -15.41 -20.40 0.52
CA ILE A 46 -14.46 -20.58 -0.59
C ILE A 46 -13.00 -20.47 -0.11
N GLY A 47 -12.71 -19.52 0.77
CA GLY A 47 -11.35 -19.25 1.25
C GLY A 47 -10.80 -20.36 2.15
N VAL A 48 -11.61 -20.94 3.05
CA VAL A 48 -11.21 -22.10 3.86
C VAL A 48 -11.10 -23.35 2.99
N PHE A 49 -12.00 -23.54 2.02
CA PHE A 49 -11.84 -24.62 1.04
C PHE A 49 -10.52 -24.51 0.28
N SER A 50 -10.14 -23.30 -0.17
CA SER A 50 -8.84 -23.08 -0.81
C SER A 50 -7.67 -23.49 0.08
N PHE A 51 -7.78 -23.32 1.39
CA PHE A 51 -6.77 -23.77 2.33
C PHE A 51 -6.69 -25.31 2.38
N LEU A 52 -7.84 -25.98 2.48
CA LEU A 52 -7.93 -27.44 2.51
C LEU A 52 -7.46 -28.08 1.19
N ALA A 53 -7.76 -27.46 0.05
CA ALA A 53 -7.25 -27.89 -1.25
C ALA A 53 -5.71 -27.80 -1.31
N VAL A 54 -5.11 -26.75 -0.72
CA VAL A 54 -3.64 -26.66 -0.59
C VAL A 54 -3.10 -27.78 0.30
N LEU A 55 -3.72 -28.03 1.46
CA LEU A 55 -3.29 -29.12 2.33
C LEU A 55 -3.31 -30.46 1.60
N LYS A 56 -4.43 -30.78 0.94
CA LYS A 56 -4.59 -32.08 0.30
C LYS A 56 -3.66 -32.28 -0.88
N HIS A 57 -3.47 -31.25 -1.70
CA HIS A 57 -2.53 -31.34 -2.82
C HIS A 57 -1.08 -31.31 -2.37
N ALA A 58 -0.74 -30.61 -1.29
CA ALA A 58 0.60 -30.68 -0.73
C ALA A 58 0.94 -32.12 -0.28
N GLU A 59 -0.01 -32.82 0.32
CA GLU A 59 0.11 -34.24 0.64
C GLU A 59 0.26 -35.10 -0.63
N ASN A 60 -0.64 -34.95 -1.61
CA ASN A 60 -0.62 -35.73 -2.85
C ASN A 60 0.70 -35.62 -3.63
N PHE A 61 1.36 -34.46 -3.57
CA PHE A 61 2.62 -34.19 -4.25
C PHE A 61 3.85 -34.21 -3.31
N SER A 62 3.69 -34.66 -2.06
CA SER A 62 4.74 -34.77 -1.05
C SER A 62 5.54 -33.46 -0.86
N LEU A 63 4.85 -32.33 -0.82
CA LEU A 63 5.45 -31.00 -0.68
C LEU A 63 5.46 -30.55 0.79
N SER A 64 6.61 -30.06 1.24
CA SER A 64 6.74 -29.50 2.59
C SER A 64 6.08 -28.11 2.71
N ALA A 65 5.69 -27.75 3.93
CA ALA A 65 5.00 -26.48 4.19
C ALA A 65 5.80 -25.25 3.71
N ASP A 66 7.12 -25.25 3.85
CA ASP A 66 7.96 -24.16 3.39
C ASP A 66 8.09 -24.03 1.87
N THR A 67 8.06 -25.15 1.13
CA THR A 67 7.95 -25.15 -0.33
C THR A 67 6.57 -24.65 -0.76
N VAL A 68 5.50 -25.12 -0.12
CA VAL A 68 4.13 -24.66 -0.40
C VAL A 68 3.98 -23.16 -0.17
N ASP A 69 4.51 -22.63 0.93
CA ASP A 69 4.48 -21.18 1.20
C ASP A 69 5.32 -20.38 0.19
N ALA A 70 6.40 -20.96 -0.33
CA ALA A 70 7.18 -20.35 -1.41
C ALA A 70 6.39 -20.27 -2.72
N LEU A 71 5.48 -21.21 -2.98
CA LEU A 71 4.62 -21.29 -4.17
C LEU A 71 3.33 -20.47 -4.04
N THR A 72 2.72 -20.46 -2.85
CA THR A 72 1.34 -19.94 -2.64
C THR A 72 1.28 -18.53 -2.04
N GLY A 73 2.40 -17.83 -1.93
CA GLY A 73 2.44 -16.42 -1.51
C GLY A 73 2.29 -15.42 -2.66
N LYS A 74 3.13 -14.38 -2.65
CA LYS A 74 3.09 -13.28 -3.64
C LYS A 74 3.14 -13.71 -5.12
N ARG A 75 3.72 -14.88 -5.42
CA ARG A 75 3.86 -15.39 -6.80
C ARG A 75 2.52 -15.69 -7.48
N VAL A 76 1.50 -15.99 -6.70
CA VAL A 76 0.14 -16.29 -7.17
C VAL A 76 -0.85 -15.22 -6.70
N GLY A 77 -0.36 -14.00 -6.43
CA GLY A 77 -1.22 -12.89 -6.01
C GLY A 77 -1.83 -13.05 -4.63
N ARG A 78 -1.20 -13.78 -3.70
CA ARG A 78 -1.65 -13.96 -2.31
C ARG A 78 -0.76 -13.21 -1.31
N PRO A 79 -1.20 -13.03 -0.04
CA PRO A 79 -0.41 -12.35 0.99
C PRO A 79 0.99 -12.94 1.19
N ALA A 80 1.91 -12.13 1.72
CA ALA A 80 3.30 -12.55 1.97
C ALA A 80 3.42 -13.68 3.01
N SER A 81 2.42 -13.86 3.85
CA SER A 81 2.28 -14.98 4.79
C SER A 81 1.87 -16.29 4.12
N ALA A 82 1.56 -16.29 2.82
CA ALA A 82 1.22 -17.48 2.04
C ALA A 82 0.14 -18.33 2.70
N THR A 83 0.28 -19.67 2.75
CA THR A 83 -0.78 -20.56 3.23
C THR A 83 -0.55 -21.00 4.67
N PHE A 84 0.53 -21.74 4.93
CA PHE A 84 0.83 -22.32 6.24
C PHE A 84 1.26 -21.27 7.27
N ARG A 85 2.06 -20.28 6.87
CA ARG A 85 2.39 -19.18 7.77
C ARG A 85 1.19 -18.30 8.09
N THR A 86 0.19 -18.21 7.20
CA THR A 86 -1.09 -17.56 7.54
C THR A 86 -1.83 -18.33 8.63
N LEU A 87 -1.82 -19.67 8.60
CA LEU A 87 -2.37 -20.47 9.70
C LEU A 87 -1.68 -20.18 11.03
N ASP A 88 -0.35 -20.09 11.03
CA ASP A 88 0.38 -19.74 12.25
C ASP A 88 0.01 -18.34 12.74
N VAL A 89 -0.25 -17.38 11.84
CA VAL A 89 -0.67 -16.03 12.24
C VAL A 89 -2.08 -16.02 12.83
N VAL A 90 -3.01 -16.76 12.24
CA VAL A 90 -4.41 -16.88 12.70
C VAL A 90 -4.51 -17.70 13.98
N GLY A 91 -3.80 -18.82 14.04
CA GLY A 91 -3.88 -19.84 15.08
C GLY A 91 -4.40 -21.18 14.53
N LEU A 92 -3.68 -22.27 14.78
CA LEU A 92 -4.07 -23.62 14.32
C LEU A 92 -5.39 -24.08 14.94
N ASP A 93 -5.61 -23.77 16.22
CA ASP A 93 -6.84 -24.03 16.96
C ASP A 93 -8.04 -23.25 16.40
N VAL A 94 -7.83 -22.00 16.02
CA VAL A 94 -8.88 -21.17 15.39
C VAL A 94 -9.27 -21.77 14.05
N MET A 95 -8.30 -22.18 13.23
CA MET A 95 -8.58 -22.86 11.97
C MET A 95 -9.32 -24.18 12.18
N SER A 96 -8.91 -24.99 13.16
CA SER A 96 -9.58 -26.25 13.50
C SER A 96 -11.05 -26.03 13.85
N ASN A 97 -11.37 -25.01 14.64
CA ASN A 97 -12.76 -24.65 14.97
C ASN A 97 -13.57 -24.23 13.74
N VAL A 98 -12.98 -23.44 12.83
CA VAL A 98 -13.67 -23.01 11.59
C VAL A 98 -13.93 -24.22 10.68
N VAL A 99 -12.92 -25.06 10.46
CA VAL A 99 -13.06 -26.28 9.65
C VAL A 99 -14.11 -27.22 10.23
N LYS A 100 -14.07 -27.45 11.55
CA LYS A 100 -15.07 -28.26 12.26
C LYS A 100 -16.48 -27.70 12.12
N ASN A 101 -16.66 -26.38 12.24
CA ASN A 101 -17.96 -25.75 12.06
C ASN A 101 -18.52 -26.02 10.64
N ILE A 102 -17.68 -25.94 9.60
CA ILE A 102 -18.12 -26.25 8.23
C ILE A 102 -18.46 -27.73 8.09
N TYR A 103 -17.61 -28.62 8.60
CA TYR A 103 -17.83 -30.07 8.58
C TYR A 103 -19.17 -30.47 9.21
N GLU A 104 -19.51 -29.88 10.36
CA GLU A 104 -20.73 -30.21 11.10
C GLU A 104 -22.01 -29.65 10.44
N ASN A 105 -21.91 -28.52 9.72
CA ASN A 105 -23.07 -27.76 9.26
C ASN A 105 -23.30 -27.80 7.73
N ALA A 106 -22.30 -28.16 6.92
CA ALA A 106 -22.41 -28.22 5.46
C ALA A 106 -22.53 -29.68 4.95
N LYS A 107 -23.46 -30.44 5.52
CA LYS A 107 -23.60 -31.89 5.27
C LYS A 107 -23.94 -32.25 3.81
N ASP A 108 -24.58 -31.34 3.09
CA ASP A 108 -24.95 -31.52 1.69
C ASP A 108 -23.81 -31.14 0.72
N ASP A 109 -22.62 -30.77 1.23
CA ASP A 109 -21.45 -30.47 0.43
C ASP A 109 -20.74 -31.76 -0.04
N PRO A 110 -20.62 -32.01 -1.35
CA PRO A 110 -19.89 -33.19 -1.86
C PRO A 110 -18.40 -33.24 -1.46
N TRP A 111 -17.82 -32.10 -1.05
CA TRP A 111 -16.44 -32.02 -0.56
C TRP A 111 -16.34 -32.06 0.98
N VAL A 112 -17.44 -32.30 1.72
CA VAL A 112 -17.48 -32.17 3.19
C VAL A 112 -16.37 -32.98 3.87
N GLU A 113 -16.00 -34.14 3.34
CA GLU A 113 -14.96 -35.00 3.90
C GLU A 113 -13.55 -34.40 3.83
N LEU A 114 -13.31 -33.38 2.99
CA LEU A 114 -12.06 -32.62 2.97
C LEU A 114 -11.97 -31.59 4.10
N PHE A 115 -13.08 -31.25 4.76
CA PHE A 115 -13.11 -30.37 5.93
C PHE A 115 -12.67 -31.12 7.19
N LYS A 116 -11.50 -31.77 7.10
CA LYS A 116 -10.79 -32.45 8.18
C LYS A 116 -9.33 -32.04 8.12
N LEU A 117 -8.78 -31.62 9.25
CA LEU A 117 -7.35 -31.33 9.32
C LEU A 117 -6.56 -32.64 9.44
N PRO A 118 -5.35 -32.73 8.88
CA PRO A 118 -4.47 -33.87 9.09
C PRO A 118 -4.07 -34.03 10.56
N ASP A 119 -3.90 -35.28 11.01
CA ASP A 119 -3.54 -35.63 12.39
C ASP A 119 -2.30 -34.89 12.93
N TRP A 120 -1.34 -34.59 12.05
CA TRP A 120 -0.13 -33.88 12.46
C TRP A 120 -0.40 -32.42 12.89
N ILE A 121 -1.46 -31.78 12.38
CA ILE A 121 -1.90 -30.46 12.84
C ILE A 121 -2.55 -30.58 14.22
N ASP A 122 -3.39 -31.60 14.43
CA ASP A 122 -4.02 -31.85 15.73
C ASP A 122 -2.97 -32.12 16.81
N LEU A 123 -1.93 -32.91 16.49
CA LEU A 123 -0.79 -33.14 17.39
C LEU A 123 -0.05 -31.83 17.76
N LEU A 124 0.07 -30.88 16.84
CA LEU A 124 0.65 -29.56 17.15
C LEU A 124 -0.26 -28.77 18.10
N ILE A 125 -1.57 -28.83 17.90
CA ILE A 125 -2.57 -28.18 18.76
C ILE A 125 -2.52 -28.76 20.18
N GLU A 126 -2.54 -30.08 20.31
CA GLU A 126 -2.46 -30.80 21.59
C GLU A 126 -1.19 -30.46 22.37
N LYS A 127 -0.06 -30.26 21.67
CA LYS A 127 1.22 -29.84 22.26
C LYS A 127 1.29 -28.33 22.56
N GLY A 128 0.22 -27.57 22.32
CA GLY A 128 0.19 -26.12 22.51
C GLY A 128 1.00 -25.33 21.48
N SER A 129 1.38 -25.95 20.36
CA SER A 129 2.08 -25.29 19.25
C SER A 129 1.06 -24.61 18.32
N LEU A 130 0.43 -23.56 18.80
CA LEU A 130 -0.71 -22.89 18.14
C LEU A 130 -0.33 -21.87 17.06
N GLY A 131 0.96 -21.65 16.81
CA GLY A 131 1.45 -20.66 15.84
C GLY A 131 2.11 -19.43 16.49
N SER A 132 1.92 -18.27 15.86
CA SER A 132 2.57 -16.99 16.21
C SER A 132 2.27 -16.55 17.63
N LYS A 133 1.04 -16.79 18.12
CA LYS A 133 0.63 -16.44 19.49
C LYS A 133 1.37 -17.23 20.58
N THR A 134 1.81 -18.44 20.26
CA THR A 134 2.64 -19.31 21.14
C THR A 134 4.11 -19.33 20.69
N LYS A 135 4.49 -18.49 19.72
CA LYS A 135 5.83 -18.42 19.09
C LYS A 135 6.31 -19.73 18.44
N LYS A 136 5.42 -20.72 18.30
CA LYS A 136 5.69 -22.06 17.79
C LYS A 136 4.40 -22.67 17.24
N GLY A 137 4.44 -23.13 15.99
CA GLY A 137 3.35 -23.80 15.28
C GLY A 137 3.92 -24.63 14.14
N ILE A 138 3.43 -24.45 12.91
CA ILE A 138 4.04 -25.09 11.72
C ILE A 138 5.46 -24.55 11.51
N TYR A 139 5.68 -23.29 11.86
CA TYR A 139 6.99 -22.68 11.93
C TYR A 139 7.38 -22.37 13.37
N GLU A 140 8.69 -22.37 13.62
CA GLU A 140 9.28 -21.80 14.81
C GLU A 140 10.47 -20.91 14.45
N LYS A 141 10.73 -19.90 15.26
CA LYS A 141 11.88 -19.01 15.07
C LYS A 141 12.92 -19.27 16.15
N VAL A 142 14.07 -19.78 15.75
CA VAL A 142 15.22 -20.03 16.64
C VAL A 142 16.34 -19.07 16.28
N GLY A 143 16.52 -18.03 17.09
CA GLY A 143 17.46 -16.94 16.79
C GLY A 143 17.09 -16.20 15.50
N LYS A 144 17.96 -16.30 14.47
CA LYS A 144 17.70 -15.75 13.13
C LYS A 144 17.08 -16.76 12.16
N ASN A 145 17.06 -18.05 12.53
CA ASN A 145 16.60 -19.12 11.66
C ASN A 145 15.09 -19.33 11.79
N ILE A 146 14.47 -19.69 10.68
CA ILE A 146 13.08 -20.15 10.64
C ILE A 146 13.13 -21.65 10.36
N ASN A 147 12.63 -22.43 11.32
CA ASN A 147 12.47 -23.86 11.15
C ASN A 147 11.01 -24.17 10.80
N VAL A 148 10.81 -25.27 10.10
CA VAL A 148 9.51 -25.78 9.65
C VAL A 148 9.31 -27.19 10.20
N TYR A 149 8.09 -27.49 10.63
CA TYR A 149 7.70 -28.80 11.12
C TYR A 149 7.67 -29.80 9.96
N ASP A 150 8.26 -30.98 10.17
CA ASP A 150 8.24 -32.09 9.22
C ASP A 150 7.30 -33.20 9.75
N PRO A 151 6.13 -33.39 9.12
CA PRO A 151 5.18 -34.42 9.56
C PRO A 151 5.73 -35.84 9.51
N ALA A 152 6.73 -36.13 8.66
CA ALA A 152 7.27 -37.47 8.51
C ALA A 152 8.18 -37.86 9.69
N THR A 153 8.90 -36.88 10.28
CA THR A 153 9.81 -37.12 11.41
C THR A 153 9.20 -36.69 12.75
N GLY A 154 8.22 -35.80 12.73
CA GLY A 154 7.69 -35.15 13.92
C GLY A 154 8.60 -34.08 14.53
N GLU A 155 9.68 -33.71 13.82
CA GLU A 155 10.69 -32.75 14.27
C GLU A 155 10.70 -31.48 13.40
N TYR A 156 11.39 -30.43 13.88
CA TYR A 156 11.59 -29.20 13.11
C TYR A 156 12.93 -29.25 12.40
N ARG A 157 12.93 -28.88 11.12
CA ARG A 157 14.13 -28.70 10.30
C ARG A 157 14.26 -27.27 9.80
N LEU A 158 15.46 -26.88 9.37
CA LEU A 158 15.66 -25.57 8.75
C LEU A 158 14.79 -25.43 7.49
N SER A 159 14.11 -24.30 7.33
CA SER A 159 13.32 -24.00 6.13
C SER A 159 14.23 -23.65 4.95
N ASP A 160 14.02 -24.29 3.80
CA ASP A 160 14.80 -24.09 2.56
C ASP A 160 14.02 -23.37 1.44
N LYS A 161 12.67 -23.43 1.49
CA LYS A 161 11.77 -22.74 0.53
C LYS A 161 12.09 -23.06 -0.93
N THR A 162 12.46 -24.31 -1.20
CA THR A 162 12.91 -24.72 -2.53
C THR A 162 11.78 -24.69 -3.55
N ILE A 163 12.02 -23.98 -4.65
CA ILE A 163 11.14 -23.95 -5.83
C ILE A 163 11.90 -24.53 -7.03
N SER A 164 11.24 -25.42 -7.77
CA SER A 164 11.82 -26.08 -8.94
C SER A 164 12.22 -25.09 -10.04
N SER A 165 13.25 -25.44 -10.82
CA SER A 165 13.71 -24.62 -11.94
C SER A 165 12.64 -24.50 -13.02
N THR A 166 11.85 -25.56 -13.24
CA THR A 166 10.72 -25.60 -14.17
C THR A 166 9.67 -24.55 -13.80
N VAL A 167 9.18 -24.56 -12.56
CA VAL A 167 8.17 -23.58 -12.10
C VAL A 167 8.72 -22.15 -12.15
N LYS A 168 9.98 -21.93 -11.73
CA LYS A 168 10.62 -20.61 -11.85
C LYS A 168 10.64 -20.09 -13.28
N LYS A 169 10.93 -20.97 -14.24
CA LYS A 169 10.97 -20.62 -15.66
C LYS A 169 9.57 -20.26 -16.17
N ILE A 170 8.58 -21.14 -15.96
CA ILE A 170 7.20 -20.92 -16.43
C ILE A 170 6.64 -19.59 -15.91
N LEU A 171 6.77 -19.32 -14.61
CA LEU A 171 6.25 -18.09 -14.00
C LEU A 171 6.99 -16.84 -14.52
N LYS A 172 8.29 -16.95 -14.79
CA LYS A 172 9.08 -15.84 -15.32
C LYS A 172 8.71 -15.52 -16.77
N ASP A 173 8.58 -16.55 -17.61
CA ASP A 173 8.34 -16.40 -19.04
C ASP A 173 6.93 -15.85 -19.32
N ASN A 174 5.96 -16.16 -18.46
CA ASN A 174 4.56 -15.71 -18.58
C ASN A 174 4.21 -14.46 -17.76
N GLY A 175 5.08 -14.06 -16.82
CA GLY A 175 4.97 -12.84 -16.02
C GLY A 175 3.98 -12.87 -14.83
N ASN A 176 2.91 -13.64 -14.91
CA ASN A 176 1.92 -13.81 -13.83
C ASN A 176 1.31 -15.22 -13.82
N ILE A 177 0.61 -15.57 -12.72
CA ILE A 177 0.06 -16.91 -12.54
C ILE A 177 -1.04 -17.21 -13.57
N GLU A 178 -1.89 -16.26 -13.90
CA GLU A 178 -3.04 -16.49 -14.79
C GLU A 178 -2.58 -16.90 -16.19
N ASN A 179 -1.51 -16.29 -16.70
CA ASN A 179 -0.88 -16.66 -17.97
C ASN A 179 -0.13 -18.00 -17.88
N SER A 180 0.32 -18.42 -16.68
CA SER A 180 1.06 -19.66 -16.46
C SER A 180 0.20 -20.91 -16.27
N LEU A 181 -1.06 -20.79 -15.82
CA LEU A 181 -1.86 -21.93 -15.34
C LEU A 181 -1.97 -23.09 -16.34
N LEU A 182 -2.22 -22.79 -17.62
CA LEU A 182 -2.35 -23.82 -18.67
C LEU A 182 -1.01 -24.44 -19.11
N GLU A 183 0.11 -23.77 -18.85
CA GLU A 183 1.43 -24.36 -19.08
C GLU A 183 1.83 -25.24 -17.89
N LEU A 184 1.54 -24.79 -16.66
CA LEU A 184 1.72 -25.56 -15.44
C LEU A 184 0.94 -26.88 -15.48
N SER A 185 -0.30 -26.86 -16.00
CA SER A 185 -1.15 -28.06 -16.09
C SER A 185 -0.59 -29.15 -17.02
N LYS A 186 0.30 -28.79 -17.95
CA LYS A 186 0.93 -29.71 -18.92
C LYS A 186 2.29 -30.24 -18.46
N SER A 187 2.82 -29.72 -17.34
CA SER A 187 4.15 -30.08 -16.85
C SER A 187 4.07 -31.31 -15.93
N ASP A 188 5.02 -32.23 -16.04
CA ASP A 188 5.13 -33.36 -15.10
C ASP A 188 5.81 -32.97 -13.77
N ASP A 189 6.21 -31.71 -13.59
CA ASP A 189 6.83 -31.22 -12.36
C ASP A 189 5.80 -31.23 -11.20
N PRO A 190 6.08 -31.85 -10.04
CA PRO A 190 5.13 -31.93 -8.94
C PRO A 190 4.69 -30.57 -8.39
N GLN A 191 5.57 -29.57 -8.38
CA GLN A 191 5.22 -28.21 -7.93
C GLN A 191 4.33 -27.48 -8.95
N ALA A 192 4.54 -27.75 -10.24
CA ALA A 192 3.67 -27.22 -11.30
C ALA A 192 2.27 -27.86 -11.23
N GLN A 193 2.19 -29.18 -11.11
CA GLN A 193 0.93 -29.90 -10.93
C GLN A 193 0.21 -29.50 -9.64
N PHE A 194 0.94 -29.26 -8.55
CA PHE A 194 0.37 -28.70 -7.32
C PHE A 194 -0.30 -27.34 -7.56
N LEU A 195 0.40 -26.41 -8.22
CA LEU A 195 -0.14 -25.08 -8.51
C LEU A 195 -1.40 -25.16 -9.38
N TRP A 196 -1.38 -25.97 -10.44
CA TRP A 196 -2.56 -26.21 -11.28
C TRP A 196 -3.72 -26.81 -10.48
N SER A 197 -3.46 -27.88 -9.73
CA SER A 197 -4.50 -28.62 -9.00
C SER A 197 -5.21 -27.76 -7.97
N VAL A 198 -4.49 -26.92 -7.23
CA VAL A 198 -5.10 -25.97 -6.28
C VAL A 198 -6.01 -24.98 -6.98
N HIS A 199 -5.58 -24.34 -8.07
CA HIS A 199 -6.42 -23.37 -8.78
C HIS A 199 -7.64 -24.03 -9.42
N ARG A 200 -7.43 -25.18 -10.06
CA ARG A 200 -8.46 -26.00 -10.69
C ARG A 200 -9.54 -26.39 -9.68
N ASP A 201 -9.18 -26.97 -8.54
CA ASP A 201 -10.18 -27.46 -7.58
C ASP A 201 -10.87 -26.33 -6.83
N VAL A 202 -10.19 -25.20 -6.58
CA VAL A 202 -10.86 -24.01 -6.03
C VAL A 202 -11.85 -23.43 -7.03
N PHE A 203 -11.52 -23.38 -8.32
CA PHE A 203 -12.47 -23.00 -9.37
C PHE A 203 -13.65 -23.96 -9.46
N HIS A 204 -13.38 -25.28 -9.39
CA HIS A 204 -14.43 -26.29 -9.41
C HIS A 204 -15.40 -26.10 -8.24
N TYR A 205 -14.88 -26.01 -7.01
CA TYR A 205 -15.69 -25.81 -5.81
C TYR A 205 -16.47 -24.50 -5.83
N ALA A 206 -15.81 -23.40 -6.21
CA ALA A 206 -16.47 -22.09 -6.30
C ALA A 206 -17.57 -22.08 -7.36
N SER A 207 -17.36 -22.75 -8.50
CA SER A 207 -18.38 -22.85 -9.55
C SER A 207 -19.60 -23.63 -9.07
N PHE A 208 -19.38 -24.79 -8.45
CA PHE A 208 -20.43 -25.64 -7.92
C PHE A 208 -21.28 -24.92 -6.87
N HIS A 209 -20.64 -24.23 -5.92
CA HIS A 209 -21.35 -23.59 -4.80
C HIS A 209 -21.90 -22.19 -5.10
N LEU A 210 -21.55 -21.56 -6.24
CA LEU A 210 -21.88 -20.16 -6.53
C LEU A 210 -23.37 -19.85 -6.34
N GLU A 211 -24.25 -20.68 -6.90
CA GLU A 211 -25.71 -20.52 -6.80
C GLU A 211 -26.23 -20.60 -5.37
N HIS A 212 -25.50 -21.20 -4.43
CA HIS A 212 -25.92 -21.37 -3.05
C HIS A 212 -25.31 -20.36 -2.09
N VAL A 213 -24.17 -19.75 -2.44
CA VAL A 213 -23.42 -18.86 -1.53
C VAL A 213 -23.53 -17.38 -1.90
N ALA A 214 -23.72 -17.05 -3.19
CA ALA A 214 -23.71 -15.66 -3.66
C ALA A 214 -24.67 -15.41 -4.84
N GLU A 215 -24.92 -14.13 -5.15
CA GLU A 215 -25.71 -13.74 -6.33
C GLU A 215 -24.87 -13.73 -7.62
N THR A 216 -23.63 -13.25 -7.57
CA THR A 216 -22.78 -13.08 -8.76
C THR A 216 -21.36 -13.57 -8.54
N VAL A 217 -20.66 -13.89 -9.62
CA VAL A 217 -19.20 -14.17 -9.58
C VAL A 217 -18.42 -13.03 -8.91
N ARG A 218 -18.89 -11.77 -9.06
CA ARG A 218 -18.31 -10.58 -8.42
C ARG A 218 -18.29 -10.69 -6.91
N CYS A 219 -19.34 -11.21 -6.30
CA CYS A 219 -19.43 -11.31 -4.83
C CYS A 219 -18.36 -12.26 -4.29
N VAL A 220 -18.13 -13.39 -4.96
CA VAL A 220 -17.07 -14.34 -4.61
C VAL A 220 -15.69 -13.72 -4.77
N ASP A 221 -15.44 -13.06 -5.91
CA ASP A 221 -14.13 -12.47 -6.16
C ASP A 221 -13.82 -11.31 -5.21
N LEU A 222 -14.79 -10.43 -4.93
CA LEU A 222 -14.64 -9.37 -3.94
C LEU A 222 -14.47 -9.94 -2.53
N ALA A 223 -15.19 -11.02 -2.18
CA ALA A 223 -15.02 -11.68 -0.89
C ALA A 223 -13.61 -12.27 -0.73
N LEU A 224 -13.02 -12.86 -1.78
CA LEU A 224 -11.64 -13.35 -1.73
C LEU A 224 -10.61 -12.21 -1.69
N LYS A 225 -10.83 -11.14 -2.47
CA LYS A 225 -9.95 -9.97 -2.50
C LYS A 225 -9.96 -9.22 -1.17
N SER A 226 -11.13 -8.97 -0.59
CA SER A 226 -11.27 -8.19 0.65
C SER A 226 -11.20 -9.06 1.92
N GLY A 227 -11.64 -10.32 1.87
CA GLY A 227 -11.62 -11.24 3.02
C GLY A 227 -10.27 -11.95 3.20
N PHE A 228 -9.67 -12.42 2.10
CA PHE A 228 -8.44 -13.21 2.10
C PHE A 228 -7.24 -12.49 1.48
N ALA A 229 -7.40 -11.21 1.12
CA ALA A 229 -6.34 -10.36 0.54
C ALA A 229 -5.72 -10.96 -0.73
N TRP A 230 -6.53 -11.62 -1.56
CA TRP A 230 -6.12 -12.04 -2.90
C TRP A 230 -6.03 -10.84 -3.83
N GLN A 231 -5.07 -10.84 -4.75
CA GLN A 231 -4.94 -9.80 -5.77
C GLN A 231 -6.05 -9.87 -6.80
N LYS A 232 -6.45 -11.09 -7.18
CA LYS A 232 -7.58 -11.38 -8.07
C LYS A 232 -8.41 -12.53 -7.52
N GLY A 233 -9.72 -12.46 -7.68
CA GLY A 233 -10.61 -13.55 -7.29
C GLY A 233 -10.49 -14.76 -8.22
N ILE A 234 -11.11 -15.88 -7.86
CA ILE A 234 -10.99 -17.13 -8.62
C ILE A 234 -11.62 -17.04 -10.02
N PHE A 235 -12.78 -16.39 -10.15
CA PHE A 235 -13.45 -16.27 -11.46
C PHE A 235 -12.72 -15.28 -12.37
N GLU A 236 -12.25 -14.16 -11.79
CA GLU A 236 -11.39 -13.18 -12.45
C GLU A 236 -10.11 -13.83 -13.02
N GLN A 237 -9.47 -14.71 -12.23
CA GLN A 237 -8.29 -15.46 -12.68
C GLN A 237 -8.61 -16.40 -13.84
N VAL A 238 -9.69 -17.19 -13.74
CA VAL A 238 -10.04 -18.17 -14.79
C VAL A 238 -10.43 -17.48 -16.10
N GLN A 239 -11.18 -16.37 -16.03
CA GLN A 239 -11.48 -15.58 -17.22
C GLN A 239 -10.19 -15.05 -17.88
N LEU A 240 -9.24 -14.55 -17.09
CA LEU A 240 -7.95 -14.08 -17.60
C LEU A 240 -7.10 -15.19 -18.26
N THR A 241 -7.09 -16.39 -17.68
CA THR A 241 -6.42 -17.55 -18.25
C THR A 241 -7.09 -18.05 -19.53
N GLY A 242 -8.40 -17.85 -19.64
CA GLY A 242 -9.24 -18.29 -20.75
C GLY A 242 -10.25 -19.33 -20.28
N TRP A 243 -11.48 -18.89 -20.02
CA TRP A 243 -12.55 -19.67 -19.41
C TRP A 243 -12.76 -21.04 -20.07
N SER A 244 -12.96 -21.07 -21.39
CA SER A 244 -13.25 -22.31 -22.13
C SER A 244 -12.09 -23.31 -22.07
N LYS A 245 -10.83 -22.84 -22.03
CA LYS A 245 -9.64 -23.70 -21.92
C LYS A 245 -9.49 -24.29 -20.52
N VAL A 246 -9.75 -23.49 -19.49
CA VAL A 246 -9.73 -23.98 -18.09
C VAL A 246 -10.86 -24.97 -17.87
N ARG A 247 -12.06 -24.69 -18.38
CA ARG A 247 -13.19 -25.62 -18.36
C ARG A 247 -12.86 -26.96 -19.01
N GLU A 248 -12.30 -26.93 -20.22
CA GLU A 248 -11.89 -28.16 -20.93
C GLU A 248 -10.87 -28.97 -20.13
N ALA A 249 -9.81 -28.30 -19.63
CA ALA A 249 -8.80 -28.96 -18.81
C ALA A 249 -9.38 -29.54 -17.50
N LEU A 250 -10.30 -28.82 -16.85
CA LEU A 250 -10.99 -29.31 -15.66
C LEU A 250 -11.85 -30.54 -15.98
N ASN A 251 -12.63 -30.56 -17.07
CA ASN A 251 -13.44 -31.72 -17.43
C ASN A 251 -12.60 -32.97 -17.76
N ILE A 252 -11.43 -32.78 -18.39
CA ILE A 252 -10.46 -33.86 -18.60
C ILE A 252 -9.97 -34.39 -17.25
N ASP A 253 -9.64 -33.50 -16.32
CA ASP A 253 -9.15 -33.88 -15.00
C ASP A 253 -10.23 -34.52 -14.11
N ILE A 254 -11.50 -34.11 -14.21
CA ILE A 254 -12.65 -34.78 -13.57
C ILE A 254 -12.76 -36.21 -14.11
N SER A 255 -12.85 -36.37 -15.43
CA SER A 255 -12.98 -37.68 -16.09
C SER A 255 -11.77 -38.59 -15.81
N GLY A 256 -10.59 -38.00 -15.61
CA GLY A 256 -9.36 -38.68 -15.26
C GLY A 256 -9.17 -38.96 -13.77
N GLY A 257 -10.13 -38.61 -12.90
CA GLY A 257 -10.05 -38.86 -11.46
C GLY A 257 -9.00 -38.02 -10.72
N LYS A 258 -8.58 -36.87 -11.28
CA LYS A 258 -7.51 -36.02 -10.72
C LYS A 258 -8.00 -34.91 -9.80
N THR A 259 -9.30 -34.60 -9.83
CA THR A 259 -9.94 -33.57 -9.01
C THR A 259 -10.26 -34.08 -7.60
N LEU A 260 -10.47 -33.14 -6.67
CA LEU A 260 -10.85 -33.47 -5.28
C LEU A 260 -12.29 -33.96 -5.12
N SER A 261 -13.10 -33.86 -6.17
CA SER A 261 -14.46 -34.41 -6.27
C SER A 261 -14.76 -34.81 -7.71
N GLN A 262 -15.70 -35.74 -7.88
CA GLN A 262 -16.18 -36.23 -9.18
C GLN A 262 -17.46 -35.53 -9.64
N GLU A 263 -17.97 -34.56 -8.88
CA GLU A 263 -19.11 -33.74 -9.31
C GLU A 263 -18.82 -33.06 -10.65
N PRO A 264 -19.82 -32.94 -11.54
CA PRO A 264 -19.66 -32.19 -12.78
C PRO A 264 -19.66 -30.68 -12.51
N LEU A 265 -19.07 -29.92 -13.42
CA LEU A 265 -19.31 -28.47 -13.47
C LEU A 265 -20.81 -28.20 -13.68
N PRO A 266 -21.37 -27.17 -13.02
CA PRO A 266 -22.76 -26.79 -13.22
C PRO A 266 -23.00 -26.28 -14.64
N ASN A 267 -24.21 -26.46 -15.15
CA ASN A 267 -24.60 -26.10 -16.52
C ASN A 267 -24.24 -24.64 -16.86
N TRP A 268 -24.46 -23.71 -15.92
CA TRP A 268 -24.12 -22.32 -16.15
C TRP A 268 -22.63 -22.10 -16.46
N ALA A 269 -21.72 -22.86 -15.84
CA ALA A 269 -20.28 -22.74 -16.09
C ALA A 269 -19.90 -23.41 -17.43
N MET A 270 -20.67 -24.43 -17.83
CA MET A 270 -20.55 -25.12 -19.10
C MET A 270 -21.01 -24.26 -20.29
N ASP A 271 -22.02 -23.42 -20.10
CA ASP A 271 -22.66 -22.65 -21.18
C ASP A 271 -22.05 -21.26 -21.42
N LYS A 272 -21.06 -20.85 -20.62
CA LYS A 272 -20.45 -19.51 -20.73
C LYS A 272 -19.03 -19.56 -21.27
N ASP A 273 -18.64 -18.52 -22.01
CA ASP A 273 -17.26 -18.28 -22.43
C ASP A 273 -16.59 -17.13 -21.65
N PHE A 274 -17.38 -16.35 -20.90
CA PHE A 274 -16.93 -15.28 -20.02
C PHE A 274 -17.97 -15.02 -18.93
N VAL A 275 -17.52 -14.57 -17.77
CA VAL A 275 -18.35 -14.28 -16.59
C VAL A 275 -18.29 -12.81 -16.14
N TYR A 276 -17.34 -12.04 -16.67
CA TYR A 276 -17.32 -10.59 -16.65
C TYR A 276 -17.37 -10.03 -18.07
N SER A 277 -18.17 -8.99 -18.24
CA SER A 277 -18.31 -8.23 -19.48
C SER A 277 -18.56 -6.75 -19.19
N ASP A 278 -18.77 -5.96 -20.25
CA ASP A 278 -19.18 -4.57 -20.14
C ASP A 278 -20.54 -4.40 -19.42
N ASP A 279 -21.41 -5.41 -19.50
CA ASP A 279 -22.71 -5.43 -18.83
C ASP A 279 -22.61 -5.84 -17.35
N GLY A 280 -21.43 -6.26 -16.91
CA GLY A 280 -21.11 -6.55 -15.52
C GLY A 280 -20.75 -8.00 -15.25
N ALA A 281 -21.17 -8.53 -14.10
CA ALA A 281 -20.77 -9.83 -13.59
C ALA A 281 -21.94 -10.82 -13.67
N PHE A 282 -21.67 -12.04 -14.10
CA PHE A 282 -22.70 -13.05 -14.31
C PHE A 282 -23.34 -13.51 -12.98
N ASP A 283 -24.67 -13.58 -12.97
CA ASP A 283 -25.53 -14.19 -11.95
C ASP A 283 -26.14 -15.49 -12.52
N PRO A 284 -25.77 -16.67 -11.99
CA PRO A 284 -26.28 -17.94 -12.49
C PRO A 284 -27.77 -18.16 -12.20
N ASN A 285 -28.32 -17.60 -11.12
CA ASN A 285 -29.74 -17.77 -10.77
C ASN A 285 -30.66 -16.99 -11.73
N LYS A 286 -30.20 -15.84 -12.21
CA LYS A 286 -30.95 -15.00 -13.17
C LYS A 286 -30.55 -15.25 -14.62
N ASN A 287 -29.45 -15.96 -14.85
CA ASN A 287 -28.80 -16.12 -16.15
C ASN A 287 -28.58 -14.78 -16.89
N GLN A 288 -28.08 -13.78 -16.16
CA GLN A 288 -27.87 -12.42 -16.66
C GLN A 288 -26.55 -11.82 -16.14
N TYR A 289 -25.99 -10.86 -16.86
CA TYR A 289 -24.90 -10.02 -16.36
C TYR A 289 -25.49 -8.88 -15.52
N ILE A 290 -24.98 -8.73 -14.31
CA ILE A 290 -25.44 -7.74 -13.34
C ILE A 290 -24.41 -6.60 -13.27
N PRO A 291 -24.81 -5.35 -13.56
CA PRO A 291 -23.92 -4.20 -13.43
C PRO A 291 -23.53 -4.00 -11.96
N ARG A 292 -22.59 -3.09 -11.69
CA ARG A 292 -22.28 -2.73 -10.30
C ARG A 292 -23.50 -2.10 -9.63
N SER A 293 -23.57 -2.23 -8.30
CA SER A 293 -24.66 -1.67 -7.50
C SER A 293 -24.83 -0.18 -7.78
N SER A 294 -26.08 0.24 -7.98
CA SER A 294 -26.48 1.64 -8.14
C SER A 294 -26.73 2.33 -6.79
N HIS A 295 -26.32 1.72 -5.67
CA HIS A 295 -26.44 2.35 -4.36
C HIS A 295 -25.67 3.70 -4.37
N PRO A 296 -26.28 4.82 -3.93
CA PRO A 296 -25.69 6.17 -4.04
C PRO A 296 -24.29 6.31 -3.41
N VAL A 297 -23.98 5.53 -2.37
CA VAL A 297 -22.64 5.47 -1.77
C VAL A 297 -21.53 5.19 -2.80
N TYR A 298 -21.78 4.36 -3.81
CA TYR A 298 -20.78 4.00 -4.81
C TYR A 298 -20.58 5.07 -5.88
N GLU A 299 -21.50 6.02 -6.03
CA GLU A 299 -21.32 7.20 -6.89
C GLU A 299 -20.18 8.09 -6.38
N ARG A 300 -19.87 7.99 -5.08
CA ARG A 300 -18.74 8.69 -4.44
C ARG A 300 -17.40 8.00 -4.70
N HIS A 301 -17.38 6.83 -5.34
CA HIS A 301 -16.16 6.09 -5.67
C HIS A 301 -15.70 6.34 -7.11
N LEU A 302 -15.37 7.60 -7.42
CA LEU A 302 -15.06 8.08 -8.78
C LEU A 302 -14.02 7.24 -9.55
N HIS A 303 -13.11 6.55 -8.85
CA HIS A 303 -12.08 5.69 -9.44
C HIS A 303 -11.88 4.40 -8.65
N LYS A 304 -12.97 3.69 -8.33
CA LYS A 304 -12.86 2.36 -7.72
C LYS A 304 -12.16 1.40 -8.68
N SER A 305 -11.25 0.58 -8.17
CA SER A 305 -10.65 -0.50 -8.96
C SER A 305 -11.71 -1.45 -9.51
N LEU A 306 -11.64 -1.70 -10.80
CA LEU A 306 -12.51 -2.63 -11.51
C LEU A 306 -12.01 -4.07 -11.34
N LEU A 307 -12.93 -5.03 -11.48
CA LEU A 307 -12.54 -6.41 -11.73
C LEU A 307 -12.16 -6.54 -13.20
N GLN A 308 -11.20 -7.40 -13.49
CA GLN A 308 -10.72 -7.59 -14.85
C GLN A 308 -11.83 -8.13 -15.76
N GLY A 309 -12.08 -7.44 -16.87
CA GLY A 309 -13.16 -7.76 -17.81
C GLY A 309 -14.42 -6.92 -17.61
N GLU A 310 -14.53 -6.15 -16.52
CA GLU A 310 -15.55 -5.12 -16.40
C GLU A 310 -15.23 -3.90 -17.28
N LYS A 311 -16.29 -3.19 -17.68
CA LYS A 311 -16.21 -1.97 -18.50
C LYS A 311 -15.24 -0.96 -17.92
N GLN A 312 -14.18 -0.65 -18.66
CA GLN A 312 -13.25 0.42 -18.29
C GLN A 312 -13.88 1.79 -18.57
N TYR A 313 -13.74 2.70 -17.62
CA TYR A 313 -14.12 4.09 -17.81
C TYR A 313 -12.93 4.86 -18.41
N ASN A 314 -13.17 5.56 -19.52
CA ASN A 314 -12.17 6.44 -20.10
C ASN A 314 -11.92 7.61 -19.14
N GLN A 315 -10.69 7.74 -18.67
CA GLN A 315 -10.27 8.92 -17.92
C GLN A 315 -9.96 10.05 -18.88
N ASN A 316 -10.37 11.28 -18.56
CA ASN A 316 -10.03 12.45 -19.34
C ASN A 316 -8.59 12.89 -19.01
N ILE A 317 -7.62 12.38 -19.77
CA ILE A 317 -6.20 12.65 -19.56
C ILE A 317 -5.84 14.00 -20.18
N LEU A 318 -5.37 14.93 -19.35
CA LEU A 318 -4.91 16.26 -19.77
C LEU A 318 -3.43 16.22 -20.18
N LEU A 319 -2.59 15.66 -19.32
CA LEU A 319 -1.15 15.50 -19.53
C LEU A 319 -0.72 14.14 -18.96
N GLU A 320 0.17 13.45 -19.65
CA GLU A 320 0.71 12.19 -19.17
C GLU A 320 2.18 12.01 -19.57
N SER A 321 2.96 11.51 -18.62
CA SER A 321 4.37 11.17 -18.80
C SER A 321 4.66 9.80 -18.20
N GLU A 322 5.96 9.45 -18.14
CA GLU A 322 6.46 8.28 -17.40
C GLU A 322 6.40 8.47 -15.87
N ALA A 323 6.30 9.70 -15.36
CA ALA A 323 6.39 10.00 -13.94
C ALA A 323 5.10 10.57 -13.33
N THR A 324 4.28 11.27 -14.12
CA THR A 324 3.03 11.91 -13.67
C THR A 324 1.89 11.66 -14.64
N LYS A 325 0.66 11.71 -14.12
CA LYS A 325 -0.57 11.65 -14.91
C LYS A 325 -1.55 12.67 -14.35
N LEU A 326 -1.98 13.60 -15.20
CA LEU A 326 -2.92 14.67 -14.88
C LEU A 326 -4.25 14.37 -15.56
N LEU A 327 -5.31 14.33 -14.77
CA LEU A 327 -6.67 14.02 -15.19
C LEU A 327 -7.58 15.21 -14.95
N ASP A 328 -8.46 15.48 -15.89
CA ASP A 328 -9.63 16.32 -15.64
C ASP A 328 -10.70 15.49 -14.92
N ILE A 329 -11.19 16.01 -13.79
CA ILE A 329 -12.24 15.37 -13.00
C ILE A 329 -13.54 16.21 -12.99
N GLY A 330 -13.66 17.17 -13.90
CA GLY A 330 -14.80 18.09 -14.06
C GLY A 330 -14.72 19.33 -13.18
N ASP A 331 -15.60 20.29 -13.45
CA ASP A 331 -15.78 21.53 -12.67
C ASP A 331 -14.53 22.43 -12.60
N GLY A 332 -13.64 22.34 -13.59
CA GLY A 332 -12.37 23.06 -13.59
C GLY A 332 -11.39 22.56 -12.52
N ILE A 333 -11.53 21.30 -12.10
CA ILE A 333 -10.67 20.64 -11.12
C ILE A 333 -9.91 19.50 -11.81
N ALA A 334 -8.61 19.43 -11.57
CA ALA A 334 -7.77 18.33 -12.04
C ALA A 334 -7.28 17.45 -10.88
N SER A 335 -6.93 16.20 -11.18
CA SER A 335 -6.26 15.28 -10.27
C SER A 335 -4.92 14.86 -10.85
N VAL A 336 -3.86 14.84 -10.03
CA VAL A 336 -2.54 14.34 -10.42
C VAL A 336 -2.14 13.13 -9.60
N SER A 337 -1.58 12.13 -10.28
CA SER A 337 -0.97 10.94 -9.68
C SER A 337 0.47 10.77 -10.15
N PHE A 338 1.26 10.06 -9.35
CA PHE A 338 2.63 9.67 -9.66
C PHE A 338 2.66 8.23 -10.17
N LYS A 339 3.53 7.98 -11.13
CA LYS A 339 3.78 6.64 -11.68
C LYS A 339 5.05 6.00 -11.14
N THR A 340 5.78 6.73 -10.29
CA THR A 340 6.98 6.21 -9.63
C THR A 340 6.59 5.13 -8.62
N LYS A 341 7.47 4.15 -8.44
CA LYS A 341 7.27 3.11 -7.43
C LYS A 341 7.12 3.75 -6.04
N MET A 342 6.07 3.36 -5.29
CA MET A 342 5.71 3.94 -3.98
C MET A 342 5.43 5.46 -4.03
N ASN A 343 5.12 6.00 -5.21
CA ASN A 343 4.77 7.40 -5.41
C ASN A 343 5.86 8.36 -4.89
N VAL A 344 7.14 8.00 -5.01
CA VAL A 344 8.26 8.83 -4.55
C VAL A 344 8.46 10.07 -5.44
N LEU A 345 8.92 11.15 -4.84
CA LEU A 345 9.31 12.38 -5.51
C LEU A 345 10.66 12.18 -6.22
N SER A 346 10.60 11.87 -7.51
CA SER A 346 11.77 11.81 -8.40
C SER A 346 12.08 13.17 -9.02
N SER A 347 13.28 13.33 -9.57
CA SER A 347 13.65 14.53 -10.32
C SER A 347 12.68 14.83 -11.47
N ASN A 348 12.12 13.79 -12.11
CA ASN A 348 11.13 13.95 -13.17
C ASN A 348 9.81 14.51 -12.63
N VAL A 349 9.29 13.96 -11.52
CA VAL A 349 8.08 14.48 -10.86
C VAL A 349 8.25 15.97 -10.52
N LEU A 350 9.41 16.36 -9.99
CA LEU A 350 9.71 17.76 -9.62
C LEU A 350 9.79 18.69 -10.83
N THR A 351 10.17 18.20 -12.01
CA THR A 351 10.17 18.99 -13.25
C THR A 351 8.83 19.02 -13.97
N GLU A 352 7.94 18.07 -13.69
CA GLU A 352 6.68 17.90 -14.41
C GLU A 352 5.51 18.54 -13.66
N LEU A 353 5.51 18.53 -12.33
CA LEU A 353 4.48 19.20 -11.53
C LEU A 353 4.36 20.70 -11.82
N PRO A 354 5.46 21.48 -11.97
CA PRO A 354 5.35 22.87 -12.41
C PRO A 354 4.64 23.02 -13.76
N LYS A 355 4.90 22.13 -14.72
CA LYS A 355 4.23 22.15 -16.03
C LYS A 355 2.75 21.83 -15.93
N CYS A 356 2.38 20.92 -15.02
CA CYS A 356 0.98 20.65 -14.73
C CYS A 356 0.30 21.90 -14.18
N LEU A 357 0.91 22.60 -13.21
CA LEU A 357 0.38 23.84 -12.67
C LEU A 357 0.27 24.94 -13.75
N ASP A 358 1.30 25.11 -14.59
CA ASP A 358 1.30 26.07 -15.70
C ASP A 358 0.13 25.78 -16.65
N TYR A 359 -0.04 24.51 -17.05
CA TYR A 359 -1.16 24.08 -17.89
C TYR A 359 -2.51 24.41 -17.25
N LEU A 360 -2.70 24.14 -15.97
CA LEU A 360 -3.96 24.41 -15.27
C LEU A 360 -4.27 25.91 -15.23
N GLU A 361 -3.27 26.74 -14.93
CA GLU A 361 -3.39 28.20 -14.92
C GLU A 361 -3.75 28.77 -16.30
N GLU A 362 -3.24 28.17 -17.38
CA GLU A 362 -3.47 28.61 -18.76
C GLU A 362 -4.79 28.10 -19.36
N ASN A 363 -5.38 27.02 -18.81
CA ASN A 363 -6.52 26.33 -19.42
C ASN A 363 -7.80 26.36 -18.56
N GLY A 364 -7.93 27.33 -17.67
CA GLY A 364 -9.19 27.59 -16.93
C GLY A 364 -9.49 26.60 -15.80
N PHE A 365 -8.46 25.93 -15.27
CA PHE A 365 -8.57 25.13 -14.05
C PHE A 365 -8.25 25.96 -12.82
N HIS A 366 -8.91 25.63 -11.70
CA HIS A 366 -8.81 26.40 -10.46
C HIS A 366 -8.32 25.58 -9.28
N ALA A 367 -8.35 24.24 -9.38
CA ALA A 367 -7.84 23.37 -8.33
C ALA A 367 -7.12 22.12 -8.87
N LEU A 368 -6.17 21.64 -8.07
CA LEU A 368 -5.40 20.43 -8.29
C LEU A 368 -5.48 19.52 -7.06
N ILE A 369 -5.92 18.29 -7.26
CA ILE A 369 -5.96 17.24 -6.23
C ILE A 369 -4.80 16.29 -6.43
N PHE A 370 -3.98 16.08 -5.40
CA PHE A 370 -3.01 15.01 -5.37
C PHE A 370 -3.71 13.73 -4.91
N LYS A 371 -4.00 12.81 -5.84
CA LYS A 371 -4.59 11.50 -5.56
C LYS A 371 -3.84 10.43 -6.33
N GLN A 372 -3.25 9.48 -5.61
CA GLN A 372 -2.54 8.37 -6.22
C GLN A 372 -3.48 7.27 -6.73
N GLU A 373 -3.08 6.61 -7.83
CA GLU A 373 -3.79 5.44 -8.38
C GLU A 373 -3.35 4.12 -7.71
N GLN A 374 -2.18 4.12 -7.07
CA GLN A 374 -1.63 2.97 -6.34
C GLN A 374 -1.59 3.24 -4.84
N GLU A 375 -1.34 2.19 -4.04
CA GLU A 375 -1.20 2.32 -2.60
C GLU A 375 -0.12 3.32 -2.18
N HIS A 376 -0.41 3.95 -1.04
CA HIS A 376 0.30 5.03 -0.40
C HIS A 376 0.24 6.37 -1.13
N PHE A 377 0.27 7.46 -0.38
CA PHE A 377 0.25 8.80 -0.93
C PHE A 377 1.62 9.20 -1.52
N CYS A 378 2.69 9.04 -0.74
CA CYS A 378 4.06 9.30 -1.18
C CYS A 378 5.05 8.82 -0.11
N ALA A 379 5.99 7.94 -0.49
CA ALA A 379 7.01 7.43 0.43
C ALA A 379 8.23 8.38 0.62
N GLY A 380 8.18 9.59 0.07
CA GLY A 380 9.23 10.60 0.20
C GLY A 380 10.11 10.75 -1.03
N ALA A 381 11.34 11.22 -0.85
CA ALA A 381 12.28 11.45 -1.93
C ALA A 381 12.84 10.15 -2.52
N ASN A 382 13.20 10.17 -3.81
CA ASN A 382 13.86 9.03 -4.44
C ASN A 382 15.31 8.85 -3.94
N LEU A 383 15.48 8.00 -2.90
CA LEU A 383 16.78 7.71 -2.28
C LEU A 383 17.82 7.15 -3.27
N TYR A 384 17.38 6.41 -4.29
CA TYR A 384 18.26 5.87 -5.31
C TYR A 384 18.84 6.99 -6.19
N GLU A 385 18.04 8.00 -6.55
CA GLU A 385 18.55 9.18 -7.26
C GLU A 385 19.52 9.99 -6.40
N ILE A 386 19.23 10.15 -5.10
CA ILE A 386 20.10 10.88 -4.17
C ILE A 386 21.48 10.21 -4.10
N ILE A 387 21.55 8.92 -3.77
CA ILE A 387 22.85 8.23 -3.63
C ILE A 387 23.61 8.18 -4.97
N SER A 388 22.90 8.04 -6.08
CA SER A 388 23.51 8.05 -7.41
C SER A 388 24.10 9.43 -7.74
N ALA A 389 23.39 10.52 -7.42
CA ALA A 389 23.89 11.87 -7.60
C ALA A 389 25.14 12.14 -6.76
N ILE A 390 25.18 11.68 -5.50
CA ILE A 390 26.37 11.77 -4.64
C ILE A 390 27.57 11.06 -5.29
N LYS A 391 27.40 9.80 -5.71
CA LYS A 391 28.45 9.00 -6.35
C LYS A 391 28.96 9.60 -7.67
N LEU A 392 28.13 10.36 -8.36
CA LEU A 392 28.48 11.07 -9.58
C LEU A 392 29.11 12.46 -9.32
N GLY A 393 29.25 12.87 -8.06
CA GLY A 393 29.82 14.16 -7.66
C GLY A 393 28.88 15.34 -7.87
N LEU A 394 27.56 15.10 -7.86
CA LEU A 394 26.51 16.09 -8.15
C LEU A 394 25.85 16.62 -6.87
N LEU A 395 26.59 16.71 -5.76
CA LEU A 395 26.04 17.23 -4.52
C LEU A 395 25.66 18.71 -4.66
N GLU A 396 26.59 19.54 -5.15
CA GLU A 396 26.37 20.99 -5.31
C GLU A 396 26.26 21.46 -6.76
N LYS A 397 27.09 20.93 -7.66
CA LYS A 397 27.21 21.41 -9.03
C LYS A 397 26.43 20.56 -10.02
N ASP A 398 25.75 21.22 -10.95
CA ASP A 398 24.99 20.55 -12.01
C ASP A 398 25.90 19.71 -12.92
N PRO A 399 25.37 18.66 -13.56
CA PRO A 399 26.17 17.76 -14.36
C PRO A 399 26.80 18.45 -15.57
N GLY A 400 28.13 18.37 -15.66
CA GLY A 400 28.90 18.77 -16.84
C GLY A 400 29.02 17.65 -17.88
N VAL A 401 29.81 17.88 -18.94
CA VAL A 401 30.07 16.89 -20.01
C VAL A 401 30.63 15.58 -19.43
N ALA A 402 31.57 15.68 -18.49
CA ALA A 402 32.17 14.52 -17.80
C ALA A 402 31.13 13.73 -16.97
N SER A 403 30.16 14.40 -16.35
CA SER A 403 29.12 13.76 -15.55
C SER A 403 28.14 12.94 -16.41
N LYS A 404 27.87 13.38 -17.64
CA LYS A 404 27.05 12.60 -18.61
C LYS A 404 27.72 11.29 -19.00
N ALA A 405 29.03 11.32 -19.23
CA ALA A 405 29.82 10.11 -19.50
C ALA A 405 29.84 9.16 -18.29
N LYS A 406 30.07 9.69 -17.08
CA LYS A 406 30.02 8.91 -15.82
C LYS A 406 28.65 8.31 -15.57
N LYS A 407 27.57 9.03 -15.85
CA LYS A 407 26.19 8.51 -15.75
C LYS A 407 26.00 7.29 -16.65
N LYS A 408 26.38 7.39 -17.94
CA LYS A 408 26.24 6.29 -18.90
C LYS A 408 27.07 5.08 -18.48
N ALA A 409 28.31 5.30 -18.00
CA ALA A 409 29.15 4.25 -17.46
C ALA A 409 28.51 3.58 -16.22
N PHE A 410 27.96 4.37 -15.29
CA PHE A 410 27.28 3.86 -14.10
C PHE A 410 26.08 2.98 -14.44
N GLU A 411 25.24 3.40 -15.41
CA GLU A 411 24.09 2.61 -15.88
C GLU A 411 24.53 1.31 -16.56
N VAL A 412 25.61 1.32 -17.33
CA VAL A 412 26.18 0.11 -17.96
C VAL A 412 26.77 -0.85 -16.93
N MET A 413 27.44 -0.32 -15.89
CA MET A 413 28.02 -1.12 -14.82
C MET A 413 26.96 -1.68 -13.86
N ASN A 414 25.74 -1.14 -13.86
CA ASN A 414 24.66 -1.53 -12.97
C ASN A 414 23.35 -1.81 -13.74
N PRO A 415 23.32 -2.83 -14.64
CA PRO A 415 22.19 -3.07 -15.52
C PRO A 415 20.90 -3.50 -14.78
N GLY A 416 21.00 -3.92 -13.52
CA GLY A 416 19.86 -4.27 -12.67
C GLY A 416 19.23 -3.11 -11.89
N LEU A 417 19.79 -1.89 -11.97
CA LEU A 417 19.25 -0.72 -11.28
C LEU A 417 18.36 0.12 -12.22
N PRO A 418 17.39 0.88 -11.69
CA PRO A 418 16.57 1.78 -12.51
C PRO A 418 17.45 2.77 -13.28
N LYS A 419 17.07 3.05 -14.53
CA LYS A 419 17.72 4.10 -15.32
C LYS A 419 17.53 5.44 -14.61
N LEU A 420 18.60 6.25 -14.62
CA LEU A 420 18.55 7.57 -14.00
C LEU A 420 17.89 8.54 -14.97
N GLY A 421 16.96 9.35 -14.47
CA GLY A 421 16.31 10.40 -15.24
C GLY A 421 17.25 11.55 -15.61
N LYS A 422 16.69 12.72 -15.90
CA LYS A 422 17.51 13.94 -16.04
C LYS A 422 18.10 14.27 -14.66
N LEU A 423 19.43 14.23 -14.56
CA LEU A 423 20.12 14.52 -13.31
C LEU A 423 20.35 16.04 -13.17
N TYR A 424 20.06 16.54 -11.98
CA TYR A 424 20.44 17.87 -11.49
C TYR A 424 21.33 17.70 -10.26
N SER A 425 22.01 18.75 -9.84
CA SER A 425 22.65 18.72 -8.53
C SER A 425 21.63 18.58 -7.42
N ILE A 426 21.98 17.91 -6.33
CA ILE A 426 21.07 17.72 -5.20
C ILE A 426 20.66 19.08 -4.64
N LYS A 427 21.59 20.04 -4.54
CA LYS A 427 21.30 21.42 -4.14
C LYS A 427 20.21 22.06 -5.01
N LYS A 428 20.25 21.84 -6.32
CA LYS A 428 19.24 22.35 -7.26
C LYS A 428 17.92 21.59 -7.12
N THR A 429 17.95 20.27 -6.97
CA THR A 429 16.75 19.45 -6.76
C THR A 429 16.00 19.87 -5.50
N VAL A 430 16.70 20.11 -4.39
CA VAL A 430 16.10 20.62 -3.15
C VAL A 430 15.52 22.01 -3.36
N ALA A 431 16.23 22.93 -4.04
CA ALA A 431 15.68 24.25 -4.34
C ALA A 431 14.42 24.19 -5.21
N MET A 432 14.37 23.29 -6.21
CA MET A 432 13.18 23.05 -7.03
C MET A 432 12.03 22.51 -6.21
N LEU A 433 12.30 21.56 -5.30
CA LEU A 433 11.27 21.03 -4.38
C LEU A 433 10.72 22.14 -3.49
N GLN A 434 11.58 22.95 -2.87
CA GLN A 434 11.16 24.06 -2.02
C GLN A 434 10.32 25.09 -2.80
N GLN A 435 10.73 25.45 -4.02
CA GLN A 435 9.97 26.36 -4.89
C GLN A 435 8.60 25.78 -5.29
N LEU A 436 8.56 24.49 -5.65
CA LEU A 436 7.32 23.80 -5.99
C LEU A 436 6.36 23.80 -4.80
N LEU A 437 6.81 23.39 -3.62
CA LEU A 437 5.94 23.30 -2.44
C LEU A 437 5.45 24.67 -1.96
N MET A 438 6.29 25.69 -2.01
CA MET A 438 5.84 27.07 -1.78
C MET A 438 4.82 27.52 -2.83
N ARG A 439 4.99 27.15 -4.11
CA ARG A 439 4.00 27.42 -5.17
C ARG A 439 2.67 26.70 -4.92
N LEU A 440 2.68 25.47 -4.40
CA LEU A 440 1.43 24.77 -4.06
C LEU A 440 0.64 25.49 -2.95
N LYS A 441 1.35 26.04 -1.95
CA LYS A 441 0.73 26.72 -0.81
C LYS A 441 0.24 28.13 -1.15
N HIS A 442 1.03 28.88 -1.92
CA HIS A 442 0.85 30.32 -2.13
C HIS A 442 0.37 30.67 -3.55
N GLY A 443 0.31 29.69 -4.47
CA GLY A 443 -0.04 29.90 -5.88
C GLY A 443 -1.53 30.13 -6.13
N LYS A 444 -1.88 30.28 -7.41
CA LYS A 444 -3.26 30.58 -7.85
C LYS A 444 -4.18 29.36 -7.85
N ILE A 445 -3.61 28.18 -8.09
CA ILE A 445 -4.36 26.91 -8.13
C ILE A 445 -4.53 26.42 -6.68
N VAL A 446 -5.79 26.19 -6.29
CA VAL A 446 -6.11 25.58 -4.99
C VAL A 446 -5.63 24.13 -4.97
N THR A 447 -4.86 23.75 -3.95
CA THR A 447 -4.29 22.40 -3.85
C THR A 447 -4.93 21.59 -2.74
N VAL A 448 -5.31 20.36 -3.04
CA VAL A 448 -5.86 19.40 -2.06
C VAL A 448 -5.07 18.11 -2.08
N ALA A 449 -4.61 17.63 -0.92
CA ALA A 449 -4.02 16.30 -0.80
C ALA A 449 -5.08 15.28 -0.42
N ALA A 450 -5.30 14.27 -1.25
CA ALA A 450 -6.16 13.12 -0.97
C ALA A 450 -5.29 11.93 -0.52
N VAL A 451 -5.08 11.83 0.79
CA VAL A 451 -4.03 11.00 1.41
C VAL A 451 -4.59 9.64 1.82
N ASP A 452 -3.96 8.57 1.31
CA ASP A 452 -4.19 7.18 1.72
C ASP A 452 -2.85 6.51 2.04
N GLY A 453 -2.84 5.61 3.02
CA GLY A 453 -1.62 4.91 3.44
C GLY A 453 -0.47 5.85 3.87
N LEU A 454 0.74 5.63 3.35
CA LEU A 454 1.95 6.33 3.81
C LEU A 454 2.11 7.71 3.14
N ALA A 455 2.36 8.74 3.94
CA ALA A 455 2.87 10.04 3.50
C ALA A 455 4.11 10.41 4.33
N LEU A 456 5.29 10.02 3.83
CA LEU A 456 6.54 10.05 4.60
C LEU A 456 7.55 11.02 3.98
N GLY A 457 8.29 11.72 4.83
CA GLY A 457 9.33 12.66 4.43
C GLY A 457 8.80 13.68 3.42
N GLY A 458 9.41 13.76 2.23
CA GLY A 458 8.90 14.58 1.11
C GLY A 458 7.41 14.42 0.78
N GLY A 459 6.79 13.27 1.07
CA GLY A 459 5.35 13.07 0.94
C GLY A 459 4.53 13.79 2.02
N CYS A 460 5.05 13.82 3.25
CA CYS A 460 4.54 14.66 4.33
C CYS A 460 4.76 16.15 4.00
N GLU A 461 5.94 16.52 3.46
CA GLU A 461 6.20 17.89 3.03
C GLU A 461 5.23 18.35 1.93
N LEU A 462 4.88 17.47 0.98
CA LEU A 462 3.87 17.74 -0.04
C LEU A 462 2.49 18.05 0.54
N LEU A 463 1.97 17.21 1.45
CA LEU A 463 0.65 17.46 2.05
C LEU A 463 0.66 18.67 2.99
N LEU A 464 1.78 18.95 3.67
CA LEU A 464 1.92 20.10 4.56
C LEU A 464 1.73 21.43 3.82
N HIS A 465 2.03 21.44 2.51
CA HIS A 465 1.95 22.59 1.63
C HIS A 465 0.70 22.61 0.73
N CYS A 466 -0.19 21.63 0.85
CA CYS A 466 -1.50 21.71 0.21
C CYS A 466 -2.43 22.65 0.99
N ASN A 467 -3.32 23.37 0.30
CA ASN A 467 -4.28 24.25 0.95
C ASN A 467 -5.29 23.47 1.81
N LYS A 468 -5.58 22.22 1.47
CA LYS A 468 -6.43 21.31 2.25
C LYS A 468 -5.93 19.88 2.19
N VAL A 469 -6.21 19.11 3.23
CA VAL A 469 -6.01 17.66 3.24
C VAL A 469 -7.33 16.93 3.49
N VAL A 470 -7.56 15.88 2.71
CA VAL A 470 -8.55 14.84 2.99
C VAL A 470 -7.77 13.55 3.18
N ALA A 471 -7.76 13.00 4.39
CA ALA A 471 -7.00 11.81 4.74
C ALA A 471 -7.93 10.63 5.05
N SER A 472 -7.51 9.42 4.68
CA SER A 472 -8.12 8.20 5.19
C SER A 472 -7.77 8.02 6.67
N MET A 473 -8.63 7.37 7.46
CA MET A 473 -8.34 7.09 8.88
C MET A 473 -7.00 6.37 9.10
N ASN A 474 -6.63 5.47 8.19
CA ASN A 474 -5.41 4.65 8.26
C ASN A 474 -4.20 5.29 7.56
N SER A 475 -4.18 6.62 7.44
CA SER A 475 -3.02 7.32 6.90
C SER A 475 -1.90 7.47 7.95
N TYR A 476 -0.68 7.10 7.56
CA TYR A 476 0.53 7.20 8.38
C TYR A 476 1.39 8.35 7.87
N ILE A 477 1.56 9.39 8.70
CA ILE A 477 2.13 10.66 8.27
C ILE A 477 3.32 11.01 9.17
N GLY A 478 4.46 11.35 8.57
CA GLY A 478 5.64 11.71 9.36
C GLY A 478 6.83 12.20 8.55
N LEU A 479 7.68 12.97 9.20
CA LEU A 479 8.98 13.40 8.68
C LEU A 479 10.05 12.45 9.21
N VAL A 480 10.66 11.66 8.31
CA VAL A 480 11.46 10.46 8.66
C VAL A 480 12.93 10.58 8.25
N GLU A 481 13.33 11.74 7.73
CA GLU A 481 14.64 12.01 7.12
C GLU A 481 15.80 11.80 8.11
N VAL A 482 15.59 12.03 9.41
CA VAL A 482 16.60 11.75 10.44
C VAL A 482 16.98 10.26 10.47
N GLY A 483 16.02 9.37 10.18
CA GLY A 483 16.24 7.93 10.09
C GLY A 483 17.19 7.50 8.96
N ILE A 484 17.41 8.35 7.95
CA ILE A 484 18.41 8.14 6.89
C ILE A 484 19.66 9.02 7.08
N GLY A 485 19.79 9.72 8.21
CA GLY A 485 20.90 10.62 8.50
C GLY A 485 20.79 11.98 7.82
N ALA A 486 19.58 12.47 7.56
CA ALA A 486 19.31 13.76 6.96
C ALA A 486 18.31 14.57 7.80
N LEU A 487 17.82 15.70 7.27
CA LEU A 487 16.71 16.46 7.84
C LEU A 487 15.66 16.77 6.77
N PRO A 488 14.40 17.09 7.13
CA PRO A 488 13.38 17.50 6.17
C PRO A 488 13.75 18.83 5.51
N ALA A 489 14.00 18.81 4.21
CA ALA A 489 14.57 19.93 3.46
C ALA A 489 13.70 20.42 2.29
N GLY A 490 12.56 19.77 2.04
CA GLY A 490 11.52 20.25 1.15
C GLY A 490 10.53 21.14 1.90
N CYS A 491 11.02 22.12 2.67
CA CYS A 491 10.19 23.01 3.50
C CYS A 491 9.58 22.39 4.77
N GLY A 492 9.80 21.09 5.08
CA GLY A 492 9.18 20.43 6.22
C GLY A 492 9.59 21.00 7.58
N SER A 493 10.88 21.25 7.79
CA SER A 493 11.39 21.80 9.05
C SER A 493 10.89 23.23 9.28
N LYS A 494 10.93 24.05 8.21
CA LYS A 494 10.39 25.42 8.17
C LYS A 494 8.90 25.42 8.47
N GLU A 495 8.14 24.55 7.83
CA GLU A 495 6.68 24.53 7.95
C GLU A 495 6.25 24.11 9.36
N MET A 496 6.93 23.16 9.98
CA MET A 496 6.65 22.78 11.37
C MET A 496 7.05 23.89 12.36
N ALA A 497 8.11 24.66 12.10
CA ALA A 497 8.43 25.84 12.89
C ALA A 497 7.38 26.96 12.74
N LEU A 498 6.90 27.21 11.53
CA LEU A 498 5.81 28.16 11.26
C LEU A 498 4.51 27.73 11.96
N ARG A 499 4.15 26.44 11.89
CA ARG A 499 2.97 25.89 12.57
C ARG A 499 3.07 26.01 14.09
N ALA A 500 4.26 25.83 14.68
CA ALA A 500 4.46 26.12 16.10
C ALA A 500 4.16 27.59 16.43
N PHE A 501 4.62 28.52 15.60
CA PHE A 501 4.33 29.95 15.78
C PHE A 501 2.84 30.28 15.62
N LEU A 502 2.15 29.67 14.66
CA LEU A 502 0.75 29.96 14.37
C LEU A 502 -0.21 29.34 15.39
N ASN A 503 0.12 28.15 15.93
CA ASN A 503 -0.78 27.34 16.74
C ASN A 503 -0.39 27.28 18.23
N LYS A 504 0.57 28.09 18.68
CA LYS A 504 0.94 28.21 20.09
C LYS A 504 -0.26 28.62 20.95
N GLU A 505 -0.39 27.99 22.12
CA GLU A 505 -1.47 28.29 23.09
C GLU A 505 -1.21 29.58 23.89
N THR A 506 0.06 29.98 23.99
CA THR A 506 0.52 31.19 24.70
C THR A 506 1.42 32.01 23.77
N ASP A 507 1.91 33.16 24.23
CA ASP A 507 2.89 33.94 23.46
C ASP A 507 4.24 33.23 23.29
N ASP A 508 4.51 32.17 24.06
CA ASP A 508 5.71 31.36 23.95
C ASP A 508 5.59 30.30 22.83
N ILE A 509 6.49 30.39 21.85
CA ILE A 509 6.60 29.47 20.70
C ILE A 509 7.26 28.15 21.10
N PHE A 510 8.14 28.19 22.10
CA PHE A 510 9.08 27.11 22.39
C PHE A 510 8.42 25.78 22.76
N PRO A 511 7.34 25.70 23.58
CA PRO A 511 6.75 24.43 23.97
C PRO A 511 6.26 23.61 22.77
N LEU A 512 5.50 24.23 21.86
CA LEU A 512 4.98 23.55 20.67
C LEU A 512 6.10 23.27 19.66
N LEU A 513 7.05 24.19 19.49
CA LEU A 513 8.23 23.97 18.65
C LEU A 513 9.06 22.78 19.14
N SER A 514 9.28 22.66 20.45
CA SER A 514 10.04 21.56 21.07
C SER A 514 9.34 20.22 20.83
N LYS A 515 8.00 20.17 20.92
CA LYS A 515 7.21 18.98 20.57
C LYS A 515 7.40 18.58 19.11
N HIS A 516 7.28 19.55 18.19
CA HIS A 516 7.49 19.34 16.76
C HIS A 516 8.93 18.94 16.42
N PHE A 517 9.90 19.49 17.14
CA PHE A 517 11.29 19.11 17.01
C PHE A 517 11.52 17.66 17.45
N GLU A 518 11.00 17.26 18.62
CA GLU A 518 11.19 15.92 19.17
C GLU A 518 10.61 14.85 18.24
N GLN A 519 9.41 15.05 17.69
CA GLN A 519 8.80 14.08 16.76
C GLN A 519 9.63 13.91 15.48
N ILE A 520 10.23 14.97 14.93
CA ILE A 520 11.10 14.88 13.74
C ILE A 520 12.45 14.26 14.10
N ALA A 521 13.05 14.68 15.22
CA ALA A 521 14.33 14.17 15.71
C ALA A 521 14.29 12.66 15.97
N MET A 522 13.14 12.15 16.43
CA MET A 522 12.90 10.72 16.65
C MET A 522 12.31 9.99 15.43
N ALA A 523 12.11 10.68 14.30
CA ALA A 523 11.45 10.15 13.11
C ALA A 523 10.09 9.47 13.41
N LYS A 524 9.30 10.06 14.31
CA LYS A 524 7.97 9.56 14.69
C LYS A 524 7.00 9.70 13.51
N VAL A 525 6.23 8.65 13.26
CA VAL A 525 5.18 8.59 12.25
C VAL A 525 3.86 8.36 12.97
N SER A 526 2.83 9.11 12.61
CA SER A 526 1.49 8.89 13.16
C SER A 526 0.98 7.49 12.79
N ALA A 527 0.31 6.82 13.72
CA ALA A 527 -0.34 5.53 13.47
C ALA A 527 -1.72 5.68 12.82
N SER A 528 -2.26 6.91 12.76
CA SER A 528 -3.53 7.26 12.12
C SER A 528 -3.58 8.72 11.67
N ALA A 529 -4.59 9.08 10.89
CA ALA A 529 -4.85 10.48 10.54
C ALA A 529 -5.30 11.34 11.74
N LEU A 530 -5.96 10.73 12.74
CA LEU A 530 -6.34 11.43 13.98
C LEU A 530 -5.11 11.84 14.77
N GLU A 531 -4.18 10.90 14.97
CA GLU A 531 -2.90 11.20 15.61
C GLU A 531 -2.07 12.20 14.77
N ALA A 532 -2.16 12.14 13.43
CA ALA A 532 -1.51 13.13 12.57
C ALA A 532 -2.00 14.57 12.81
N LYS A 533 -3.28 14.76 13.21
CA LYS A 533 -3.79 16.08 13.66
C LYS A 533 -3.17 16.49 14.99
N GLU A 534 -3.11 15.59 15.96
CA GLU A 534 -2.50 15.85 17.29
C GLU A 534 -1.00 16.16 17.21
N MET A 535 -0.31 15.56 16.23
CA MET A 535 1.09 15.80 15.89
C MET A 535 1.32 17.07 15.05
N GLY A 536 0.26 17.76 14.62
CA GLY A 536 0.32 18.99 13.84
C GLY A 536 0.71 18.81 12.36
N TYR A 537 0.73 17.57 11.85
CA TYR A 537 0.92 17.30 10.41
C TYR A 537 -0.36 17.63 9.63
N LEU A 538 -1.52 17.29 10.18
CA LEU A 538 -2.81 17.73 9.67
C LEU A 538 -3.34 18.92 10.48
N LYS A 539 -4.08 19.82 9.82
CA LYS A 539 -4.76 20.94 10.46
C LYS A 539 -6.05 20.46 11.11
N ASN A 540 -6.56 21.23 12.07
CA ASN A 540 -7.80 20.92 12.78
C ASN A 540 -8.99 20.78 11.81
N ASP A 541 -9.04 21.61 10.77
CA ASP A 541 -10.09 21.65 9.78
C ASP A 541 -9.90 20.65 8.62
N ASP A 542 -8.77 19.94 8.52
CA ASP A 542 -8.58 18.90 7.51
C ASP A 542 -9.58 17.75 7.71
N VAL A 543 -10.00 17.11 6.62
CA VAL A 543 -11.08 16.10 6.66
C VAL A 543 -10.48 14.72 6.82
N ILE A 544 -11.07 13.90 7.70
CA ILE A 544 -10.73 12.49 7.87
C ILE A 544 -11.94 11.65 7.50
N ILE A 545 -11.75 10.68 6.61
CA ILE A 545 -12.82 9.76 6.17
C ILE A 545 -12.40 8.30 6.38
N ALA A 546 -13.39 7.41 6.57
CA ALA A 546 -13.11 6.00 6.79
C ALA A 546 -12.78 5.26 5.49
N ASN A 547 -13.48 5.58 4.39
CA ASN A 547 -13.37 4.86 3.12
C ASN A 547 -12.40 5.54 2.14
N PRO A 548 -11.24 4.93 1.82
CA PRO A 548 -10.29 5.48 0.86
C PRO A 548 -10.85 5.65 -0.57
N ASN A 549 -11.86 4.85 -0.96
CA ASN A 549 -12.47 4.95 -2.29
C ASN A 549 -13.25 6.26 -2.47
N GLU A 550 -13.66 6.92 -1.39
CA GLU A 550 -14.36 8.20 -1.42
C GLU A 550 -13.40 9.41 -1.39
N LEU A 551 -12.08 9.19 -1.25
CA LEU A 551 -11.09 10.27 -1.07
C LEU A 551 -11.13 11.31 -2.18
N LEU A 552 -11.17 10.87 -3.44
CA LEU A 552 -11.17 11.80 -4.57
C LEU A 552 -12.47 12.61 -4.62
N TYR A 553 -13.61 11.96 -4.35
CA TYR A 553 -14.90 12.64 -4.29
C TYR A 553 -14.91 13.70 -3.20
N VAL A 554 -14.53 13.34 -1.98
CA VAL A 554 -14.51 14.28 -0.84
C VAL A 554 -13.48 15.39 -1.06
N ALA A 555 -12.31 15.09 -1.61
CA ALA A 555 -11.31 16.10 -1.97
C ALA A 555 -11.83 17.08 -3.02
N LYS A 556 -12.59 16.60 -4.02
CA LYS A 556 -13.25 17.45 -5.00
C LYS A 556 -14.27 18.37 -4.35
N GLN A 557 -15.10 17.86 -3.43
CA GLN A 557 -16.04 18.69 -2.67
C GLN A 557 -15.32 19.74 -1.82
N GLN A 558 -14.21 19.40 -1.17
CA GLN A 558 -13.41 20.36 -0.41
C GLN A 558 -12.78 21.43 -1.30
N ALA A 559 -12.31 21.08 -2.49
CA ALA A 559 -11.82 22.04 -3.48
C ALA A 559 -12.93 23.02 -3.89
N MET A 560 -14.13 22.52 -4.20
CA MET A 560 -15.29 23.36 -4.54
C MET A 560 -15.64 24.33 -3.40
N VAL A 561 -15.71 23.84 -2.15
CA VAL A 561 -15.98 24.70 -0.98
C VAL A 561 -14.95 25.83 -0.85
N LEU A 562 -13.66 25.55 -1.07
CA LEU A 562 -12.63 26.59 -1.05
C LEU A 562 -12.85 27.61 -2.17
N LEU A 563 -13.11 27.15 -3.39
CA LEU A 563 -13.34 28.04 -4.54
C LEU A 563 -14.57 28.93 -4.35
N GLU A 564 -15.68 28.38 -3.85
CA GLU A 564 -16.95 29.11 -3.67
C GLU A 564 -16.95 30.03 -2.44
N SER A 565 -16.16 29.72 -1.41
CA SER A 565 -16.07 30.55 -0.20
C SER A 565 -15.22 31.82 -0.38
N GLY A 566 -14.64 32.02 -1.56
CA GLY A 566 -13.70 33.12 -1.82
C GLY A 566 -12.34 32.91 -1.15
N PHE A 567 -11.94 31.66 -0.92
CA PHE A 567 -10.64 31.31 -0.37
C PHE A 567 -9.52 31.99 -1.17
N LYS A 568 -8.56 32.57 -0.44
CA LYS A 568 -7.32 33.10 -1.01
C LYS A 568 -6.16 32.32 -0.43
N SER A 569 -5.26 31.90 -1.31
CA SER A 569 -4.00 31.29 -0.89
C SER A 569 -3.31 32.20 0.13
N PRO A 570 -2.82 31.63 1.26
CA PRO A 570 -2.14 32.43 2.26
C PRO A 570 -0.95 33.15 1.63
N LEU A 571 -0.64 34.35 2.09
CA LEU A 571 0.60 35.04 1.70
C LEU A 571 1.79 34.38 2.42
N ASP A 572 2.96 34.42 1.81
CA ASP A 572 4.21 34.07 2.50
C ASP A 572 4.59 35.23 3.43
N SER A 573 4.01 35.22 4.63
CA SER A 573 4.22 36.25 5.64
C SER A 573 5.44 35.95 6.51
N THR A 574 6.03 36.99 7.09
CA THR A 574 7.08 36.83 8.11
C THR A 574 6.50 36.29 9.42
N PHE A 575 7.34 35.64 10.22
CA PHE A 575 6.97 35.12 11.54
C PHE A 575 8.13 35.20 12.53
N LYS A 576 7.83 35.16 13.84
CA LYS A 576 8.85 35.17 14.88
C LYS A 576 9.43 33.78 15.09
N VAL A 577 10.73 33.73 15.38
CA VAL A 577 11.44 32.49 15.75
C VAL A 577 12.00 32.56 17.16
N VAL A 578 12.29 31.40 17.75
CA VAL A 578 12.88 31.30 19.11
C VAL A 578 14.39 31.60 19.13
N GLY A 579 15.04 31.69 17.97
CA GLY A 579 16.41 32.14 17.79
C GLY A 579 17.45 31.33 18.56
N LYS A 580 18.54 32.01 18.94
CA LYS A 580 19.66 31.45 19.72
C LYS A 580 19.24 30.90 21.08
N ALA A 581 18.29 31.54 21.76
CA ALA A 581 17.82 31.09 23.08
C ALA A 581 17.12 29.73 23.00
N GLY A 582 16.17 29.58 22.07
CA GLY A 582 15.51 28.30 21.84
C GLY A 582 16.48 27.22 21.36
N TYR A 583 17.47 27.57 20.53
CA TYR A 583 18.54 26.64 20.15
C TYR A 583 19.32 26.13 21.36
N ALA A 584 19.75 27.02 22.26
CA ALA A 584 20.48 26.63 23.46
C ALA A 584 19.65 25.68 24.35
N ASN A 585 18.35 25.94 24.51
CA ASN A 585 17.44 25.07 25.25
C ASN A 585 17.33 23.66 24.63
N ILE A 586 17.18 23.57 23.31
CA ILE A 586 17.18 22.27 22.60
C ILE A 586 18.52 21.56 22.77
N MET A 587 19.64 22.28 22.65
CA MET A 587 20.97 21.68 22.82
C MET A 587 21.19 21.11 24.22
N ALA A 588 20.62 21.72 25.27
CA ALA A 588 20.64 21.16 26.62
C ALA A 588 19.88 19.82 26.70
N GLN A 589 18.74 19.70 26.03
CA GLN A 589 18.00 18.43 25.94
C GLN A 589 18.79 17.35 25.18
N ILE A 590 19.41 17.73 24.04
CA ILE A 590 20.27 16.84 23.25
C ILE A 590 21.46 16.33 24.07
N ALA A 591 22.09 17.21 24.86
CA ALA A 591 23.23 16.83 25.71
C ALA A 591 22.87 15.71 26.68
N ASN A 592 21.71 15.80 27.34
CA ASN A 592 21.23 14.75 28.26
C ASN A 592 21.02 13.40 27.55
N LEU A 593 20.42 13.39 26.36
CA LEU A 593 20.21 12.16 25.57
C LEU A 593 21.53 11.55 25.08
N TYR A 594 22.51 12.40 24.77
CA TYR A 594 23.81 11.98 24.27
C TYR A 594 24.66 11.35 25.38
N GLU A 595 24.78 12.02 26.53
CA GLU A 595 25.49 11.49 27.70
C GLU A 595 24.82 10.21 28.24
N GLY A 596 23.50 10.07 28.08
CA GLY A 596 22.77 8.84 28.41
C GLY A 596 22.97 7.68 27.41
N HIS A 597 23.83 7.83 26.39
CA HIS A 597 24.07 6.85 25.34
C HIS A 597 22.82 6.41 24.55
N PHE A 598 21.80 7.28 24.46
CA PHE A 598 20.58 7.02 23.69
C PHE A 598 20.68 7.43 22.21
N MET A 599 21.81 8.05 21.80
CA MET A 599 22.06 8.58 20.45
C MET A 599 23.50 8.32 20.01
N SER A 600 23.71 8.01 18.73
CA SER A 600 25.06 7.97 18.16
C SER A 600 25.62 9.37 17.88
N ASP A 601 26.91 9.48 17.61
CA ASP A 601 27.54 10.74 17.18
C ASP A 601 26.86 11.32 15.95
N HIS A 602 26.49 10.45 15.00
CA HIS A 602 25.81 10.88 13.78
C HIS A 602 24.36 11.29 14.02
N ASP A 603 23.65 10.63 14.94
CA ASP A 603 22.35 11.09 15.40
C ASP A 603 22.47 12.51 15.97
N LYS A 604 23.43 12.75 16.87
CA LYS A 604 23.67 14.09 17.44
C LYS A 604 23.90 15.13 16.36
N TYR A 605 24.68 14.82 15.32
CA TYR A 605 24.94 15.75 14.22
C TYR A 605 23.68 16.08 13.39
N CYS A 606 22.86 15.07 13.07
CA CYS A 606 21.60 15.26 12.35
C CYS A 606 20.63 16.14 13.15
N ILE A 607 20.46 15.80 14.44
CA ILE A 607 19.49 16.45 15.32
C ILE A 607 19.93 17.89 15.67
N THR A 608 21.24 18.12 15.82
CA THR A 608 21.80 19.48 15.98
C THR A 608 21.54 20.33 14.75
N SER A 609 21.73 19.77 13.55
CA SER A 609 21.45 20.46 12.29
C SER A 609 19.97 20.80 12.15
N LEU A 610 19.07 19.89 12.51
CA LEU A 610 17.63 20.13 12.57
C LEU A 610 17.29 21.26 13.55
N ALA A 611 17.89 21.26 14.75
CA ALA A 611 17.65 22.29 15.76
C ALA A 611 18.00 23.68 15.22
N LYS A 612 19.15 23.83 14.53
CA LYS A 612 19.57 25.10 13.93
C LYS A 612 18.53 25.66 12.95
N VAL A 613 17.94 24.78 12.15
CA VAL A 613 16.90 25.15 11.17
C VAL A 613 15.62 25.57 11.90
N MET A 614 15.06 24.70 12.73
CA MET A 614 13.72 24.91 13.31
C MET A 614 13.69 26.10 14.28
N THR A 615 14.80 26.44 14.93
CA THR A 615 14.88 27.58 15.83
C THR A 615 15.24 28.88 15.13
N GLY A 616 15.69 28.85 13.87
CA GLY A 616 16.30 30.00 13.23
C GLY A 616 17.55 30.47 13.99
N SER A 617 18.48 29.56 14.30
CA SER A 617 19.59 29.78 15.25
C SER A 617 20.56 30.91 14.91
N GLU A 618 20.46 31.52 13.73
CA GLU A 618 21.34 32.62 13.30
C GLU A 618 20.89 33.99 13.82
N VAL A 619 19.69 34.11 14.40
CA VAL A 619 19.13 35.37 14.91
C VAL A 619 18.79 35.31 16.41
N GLU A 620 18.58 36.47 17.01
CA GLU A 620 18.12 36.57 18.40
C GLU A 620 16.68 36.08 18.55
N GLU A 621 16.32 35.71 19.78
CA GLU A 621 14.96 35.30 20.12
C GLU A 621 13.93 36.39 19.72
N ASN A 622 12.75 35.96 19.28
CA ASN A 622 11.65 36.81 18.83
C ASN A 622 11.94 37.69 17.61
N THR A 623 13.06 37.45 16.91
CA THR A 623 13.34 38.08 15.62
C THR A 623 12.29 37.65 14.59
N THR A 624 11.76 38.62 13.83
CA THR A 624 10.85 38.37 12.72
C THR A 624 11.63 38.05 11.46
N VAL A 625 11.36 36.88 10.87
CA VAL A 625 12.09 36.34 9.71
C VAL A 625 11.12 35.99 8.58
N ASN A 626 11.63 35.91 7.36
CA ASN A 626 10.87 35.36 6.23
C ASN A 626 11.11 33.85 6.09
N SER A 627 10.25 33.17 5.33
CA SER A 627 10.41 31.73 5.05
C SER A 627 11.76 31.41 4.41
N GLN A 628 12.26 32.28 3.52
CA GLN A 628 13.50 32.03 2.77
C GLN A 628 14.71 31.79 3.68
N MET A 629 14.82 32.49 4.81
CA MET A 629 15.89 32.28 5.79
C MET A 629 15.94 30.81 6.26
N LEU A 630 14.80 30.24 6.67
CA LEU A 630 14.77 28.85 7.14
C LEU A 630 14.96 27.86 5.98
N LEU A 631 14.44 28.17 4.79
CA LEU A 631 14.66 27.34 3.59
C LEU A 631 16.13 27.28 3.20
N ASP A 632 16.88 28.36 3.39
CA ASP A 632 18.32 28.39 3.16
C ASP A 632 19.08 27.54 4.17
N LEU A 633 18.67 27.59 5.45
CA LEU A 633 19.22 26.72 6.50
C LEU A 633 18.92 25.24 6.23
N GLU A 634 17.67 24.90 5.88
CA GLU A 634 17.27 23.54 5.49
C GLU A 634 18.20 23.01 4.40
N ARG A 635 18.33 23.76 3.31
CA ARG A 635 19.11 23.35 2.15
C ARG A 635 20.60 23.24 2.47
N LYS A 636 21.15 24.19 3.24
CA LYS A 636 22.54 24.16 3.69
C LYS A 636 22.85 22.88 4.47
N TYR A 637 22.12 22.64 5.55
CA TYR A 637 22.40 21.52 6.44
C TYR A 637 22.05 20.17 5.83
N PHE A 638 21.04 20.10 4.97
CA PHE A 638 20.76 18.88 4.21
C PHE A 638 21.94 18.48 3.30
N ILE A 639 22.52 19.45 2.59
CA ILE A 639 23.68 19.22 1.71
C ILE A 639 24.92 18.83 2.52
N GLU A 640 25.18 19.48 3.66
CA GLU A 640 26.26 19.10 4.58
C GLU A 640 26.10 17.65 5.06
N LEU A 641 24.91 17.26 5.50
CA LEU A 641 24.61 15.91 5.99
C LEU A 641 24.81 14.84 4.90
N LEU A 642 24.31 15.08 3.68
CA LEU A 642 24.51 14.17 2.55
C LEU A 642 25.98 14.04 2.13
N GLY A 643 26.81 15.05 2.42
CA GLY A 643 28.26 15.00 2.23
C GLY A 643 28.97 14.03 3.15
N THR A 644 28.34 13.58 4.25
CA THR A 644 28.95 12.66 5.21
C THR A 644 28.89 11.21 4.75
N GLN A 645 29.94 10.44 5.06
CA GLN A 645 29.97 9.00 4.79
C GLN A 645 28.87 8.25 5.57
N LYS A 646 28.61 8.64 6.82
CA LYS A 646 27.61 7.99 7.68
C LYS A 646 26.18 8.11 7.13
N THR A 647 25.79 9.27 6.60
CA THR A 647 24.50 9.44 5.91
C THR A 647 24.41 8.59 4.65
N GLN A 648 25.49 8.53 3.86
CA GLN A 648 25.52 7.68 2.65
C GLN A 648 25.36 6.20 3.00
N GLU A 649 26.02 5.72 4.07
CA GLU A 649 25.84 4.37 4.61
C GLU A 649 24.39 4.11 5.05
N ARG A 650 23.74 5.06 5.74
CA ARG A 650 22.34 4.94 6.15
C ARG A 650 21.38 4.84 4.95
N ILE A 651 21.58 5.67 3.92
CA ILE A 651 20.78 5.63 2.68
C ILE A 651 20.97 4.30 1.94
N GLU A 652 22.21 3.84 1.78
CA GLU A 652 22.49 2.55 1.15
C GLU A 652 21.91 1.38 1.93
N PHE A 653 22.01 1.41 3.27
CA PHE A 653 21.43 0.39 4.12
C PHE A 653 19.91 0.38 4.05
N MET A 654 19.26 1.55 4.04
CA MET A 654 17.81 1.67 3.84
C MET A 654 17.36 1.07 2.50
N LEU A 655 18.07 1.38 1.41
CA LEU A 655 17.77 0.83 0.08
C LEU A 655 17.90 -0.71 0.03
N ARG A 656 18.86 -1.29 0.77
CA ARG A 656 19.08 -2.75 0.80
C ARG A 656 18.16 -3.49 1.77
N ASN A 657 17.87 -2.90 2.93
CA ASN A 657 17.23 -3.59 4.05
C ASN A 657 15.81 -3.08 4.35
N SER A 658 15.38 -1.97 3.73
CA SER A 658 14.11 -1.29 4.03
C SER A 658 13.94 -0.97 5.53
N LYS A 659 15.06 -0.69 6.21
CA LYS A 659 15.13 -0.36 7.64
C LYS A 659 16.23 0.67 7.88
N PRO A 660 16.09 1.54 8.90
CA PRO A 660 17.13 2.51 9.25
C PRO A 660 18.38 1.81 9.81
N LEU A 661 19.54 2.40 9.55
CA LEU A 661 20.81 2.05 10.17
C LEU A 661 21.14 3.11 11.23
N ARG A 662 21.51 2.67 12.43
CA ARG A 662 22.01 3.55 13.49
C ARG A 662 23.52 3.31 13.65
N ASN A 663 24.31 4.18 13.03
CA ASN A 663 25.77 4.13 12.95
C ASN A 663 26.42 5.42 13.44
#